data_AF-A0AAV9L436-F1
#
_entry.id   AF-A0AAV9L436-F1
#
_cell.length_a   1.000
_cell.length_b   1.000
_cell.length_c   1.000
_cell.angle_alpha   90.00
_cell.angle_beta   90.00
_cell.angle_gamma   90.00
#
_symmetry.space_group_name_H-M   'P 1'
#
loop_
_entity.id
_entity.type
_entity.pdbx_description
1 polymer ?
#
loop_
_entity_poly.entity_id
_entity_poly.type
_entity_poly.pdbx_seq_one_letter_code
_entity_poly.pdbx_strand_id
1 'polypeptide(L)'
;MENKHLSTIANDVICRCAKKLDTTVDELVHEFEAGWDPNMEGYSRKLVEFCCSKALTDMCSKLQEEMINNGDFIRFTFDMMLAWEIPSSTEEETYGEPLAKEKEEKKVVAEMTKEQDDIPLFYSDLLPFLVDHKPSVGEHAFLWLATLVNLVGDFVNGRCTFETLTAPTENRLHFPAYNIFLKEIIKCIKQLEKQATPTGVEMRDDEFIIHVEGTASSQRIVRHIGGTSWPGRLTLTNYALYFEESGVISYKDALKLNLSEDFEQSIKPAATGPWGAPLFDKAIVYSSSELEEAVLLEFPEMTSSTRRDHWLALIMEIILLHRFLRKFKVDSPSGSWEMHARTILGIIRLHAAREMLRISPPVPKNFLIFDLLDELPKGDYVLEELAESLKKLDVGHPCSASSILRSLNISRMSVPVEVVKEIDDSNRIPGQTDNVSSLGNAIDQAREEAKEIEKAKATVEELKGEGMGNSVQVLMGLIKQLGRLMPYIQEVLTWERPLCTSIFVLTTLIVIYIEWIGKAIAALLLGTVATMIWTRRRGDVLDEASKIVIYTGSDHTTMENIVSAQHGLRNVYDLIQSMNIVLLKIWSIFVSKAPKHADLVMAVMVVAAVMLAVVPFKFIVMALTLCIFVQTSKIGKYMENEKVNRRIKEWWDSIPVVPVEFVGIIVDS
;
A
#
# COMPACT_ATOMS: atom_id res chain seq x y z
N MET A 1 -36.22 18.93 20.64
CA MET A 1 -37.40 18.15 20.23
C MET A 1 -36.83 16.83 19.71
N GLU A 2 -37.21 15.67 20.25
CA GLU A 2 -36.68 14.39 19.75
C GLU A 2 -37.42 14.01 18.46
N ASN A 3 -36.68 13.88 17.36
CA ASN A 3 -37.23 13.42 16.10
C ASN A 3 -37.39 11.89 16.17
N LYS A 4 -38.64 11.42 16.22
CA LYS A 4 -38.99 10.00 16.45
C LYS A 4 -38.43 9.00 15.43
N HIS A 5 -38.00 9.48 14.26
CA HIS A 5 -37.44 8.65 13.19
C HIS A 5 -35.90 8.52 13.25
N LEU A 6 -35.24 9.34 14.09
CA LEU A 6 -33.80 9.31 14.29
C LEU A 6 -33.44 8.48 15.53
N SER A 7 -32.27 7.86 15.50
CA SER A 7 -31.74 7.17 16.68
C SER A 7 -31.45 8.14 17.83
N THR A 8 -31.31 7.63 19.04
CA THR A 8 -30.98 8.45 20.22
C THR A 8 -29.65 9.19 20.03
N ILE A 9 -28.65 8.51 19.47
CA ILE A 9 -27.33 9.07 19.21
C ILE A 9 -27.35 10.10 18.06
N ALA A 10 -28.14 9.87 17.01
CA ALA A 10 -28.30 10.85 15.93
C ALA A 10 -29.00 12.13 16.41
N ASN A 11 -30.03 12.01 17.24
CA ASN A 11 -30.68 13.16 17.86
C ASN A 11 -29.70 13.96 18.74
N ASP A 12 -28.87 13.29 19.56
CA ASP A 12 -27.86 13.96 20.39
C ASP A 12 -26.82 14.69 19.52
N VAL A 13 -26.29 14.02 18.49
CA VAL A 13 -25.30 14.60 17.57
C VAL A 13 -25.87 15.84 16.87
N ILE A 14 -27.09 15.79 16.33
CA ILE A 14 -27.72 16.94 15.68
C ILE A 14 -27.95 18.09 16.67
N CYS A 15 -28.39 17.79 17.90
CA CYS A 15 -28.53 18.80 18.93
C CYS A 15 -27.19 19.46 19.28
N ARG A 16 -26.10 18.69 19.31
CA ARG A 16 -24.74 19.21 19.54
C ARG A 16 -24.23 20.01 18.33
N CYS A 17 -24.54 19.60 17.10
CA CYS A 17 -24.25 20.39 15.89
C CYS A 17 -24.94 21.75 15.95
N ALA A 18 -26.24 21.78 16.28
CA ALA A 18 -27.01 23.02 16.42
C ALA A 18 -26.41 23.96 17.46
N LYS A 19 -26.04 23.43 18.63
CA LYS A 19 -25.36 24.18 19.69
C LYS A 19 -24.00 24.73 19.26
N LYS A 20 -23.24 23.99 18.45
CA LYS A 20 -21.92 24.42 17.97
C LYS A 20 -22.01 25.51 16.90
N LEU A 21 -23.08 25.48 16.11
CA LEU A 21 -23.35 26.44 15.05
C LEU A 21 -24.17 27.66 15.52
N ASP A 22 -24.43 27.79 16.82
CA ASP A 22 -25.29 28.83 17.41
C ASP A 22 -26.67 28.98 16.71
N THR A 23 -27.28 27.85 16.33
CA THR A 23 -28.57 27.76 15.62
C THR A 23 -29.52 26.78 16.32
N THR A 24 -30.78 26.72 15.86
CA THR A 24 -31.75 25.74 16.34
C THR A 24 -31.76 24.46 15.48
N VAL A 25 -32.19 23.34 16.06
CA VAL A 25 -32.32 22.08 15.31
C VAL A 25 -33.34 22.23 14.18
N ASP A 26 -34.43 22.95 14.40
CA ASP A 26 -35.49 23.15 13.41
C ASP A 26 -35.00 23.97 12.21
N GLU A 27 -34.15 24.98 12.43
CA GLU A 27 -33.50 25.76 11.37
C GLU A 27 -32.56 24.88 10.53
N LEU A 28 -31.74 24.03 11.15
CA LEU A 28 -30.84 23.12 10.43
C LEU A 28 -31.62 22.10 9.59
N VAL A 29 -32.70 21.54 10.13
CA VAL A 29 -33.57 20.61 9.40
C VAL A 29 -34.24 21.33 8.23
N HIS A 30 -34.76 22.53 8.43
CA HIS A 30 -35.38 23.32 7.37
C HIS A 30 -34.37 23.67 6.26
N GLU A 31 -33.14 24.03 6.61
CA GLU A 31 -32.06 24.30 5.66
C GLU A 31 -31.71 23.05 4.84
N PHE A 32 -31.62 21.88 5.48
CA PHE A 32 -31.42 20.61 4.79
C PHE A 32 -32.58 20.27 3.85
N GLU A 33 -33.83 20.40 4.33
CA GLU A 33 -35.03 20.09 3.57
C GLU A 33 -35.26 21.03 2.38
N ALA A 34 -34.74 22.26 2.44
CA ALA A 34 -34.80 23.20 1.31
C ALA A 34 -34.06 22.68 0.06
N GLY A 35 -33.04 21.82 0.24
CA GLY A 35 -32.28 21.18 -0.84
C GLY A 35 -32.58 19.69 -1.05
N TRP A 36 -33.55 19.11 -0.32
CA TRP A 36 -33.82 17.68 -0.34
C TRP A 36 -34.75 17.26 -1.48
N ASP A 37 -34.35 16.25 -2.26
CA ASP A 37 -35.25 15.58 -3.21
C ASP A 37 -35.98 14.42 -2.50
N PRO A 38 -37.33 14.44 -2.40
CA PRO A 38 -38.11 13.41 -1.74
C PRO A 38 -37.99 12.02 -2.39
N ASN A 39 -37.44 11.90 -3.61
CA ASN A 39 -37.15 10.61 -4.25
C ASN A 39 -35.85 9.96 -3.77
N MET A 40 -35.00 10.67 -3.01
CA MET A 40 -33.77 10.11 -2.46
C MET A 40 -34.04 9.25 -1.22
N GLU A 41 -33.42 8.08 -1.16
CA GLU A 41 -33.46 7.22 0.02
C GLU A 41 -32.44 7.66 1.08
N GLY A 42 -32.66 7.29 2.34
CA GLY A 42 -31.70 7.49 3.42
C GLY A 42 -31.72 8.88 4.08
N TYR A 43 -32.90 9.51 4.17
CA TYR A 43 -33.11 10.82 4.81
C TYR A 43 -32.35 10.98 6.14
N SER A 44 -32.50 10.04 7.08
CA SER A 44 -31.87 10.13 8.40
C SER A 44 -30.34 10.21 8.31
N ARG A 45 -29.72 9.41 7.45
CA ARG A 45 -28.27 9.41 7.25
C ARG A 45 -27.82 10.71 6.58
N LYS A 46 -28.54 11.17 5.56
CA LYS A 46 -28.22 12.40 4.83
C LYS A 46 -28.36 13.66 5.68
N LEU A 47 -29.34 13.69 6.58
CA LEU A 47 -29.48 14.75 7.57
C LEU A 47 -28.29 14.77 8.55
N VAL A 48 -27.86 13.60 9.04
CA VAL A 48 -26.65 13.49 9.89
C VAL A 48 -25.41 13.95 9.11
N GLU A 49 -25.23 13.53 7.86
CA GLU A 49 -24.12 13.96 7.00
C GLU A 49 -24.08 15.49 6.84
N PHE A 50 -25.22 16.11 6.53
CA PHE A 50 -25.35 17.56 6.38
C PHE A 50 -24.98 18.31 7.67
N CYS A 51 -25.62 17.95 8.78
CA CYS A 51 -25.40 18.59 10.08
C CYS A 51 -23.94 18.42 10.56
N CYS A 52 -23.36 17.23 10.39
CA CYS A 52 -21.98 16.96 10.78
C CYS A 52 -21.00 17.75 9.91
N SER A 53 -21.19 17.79 8.59
CA SER A 53 -20.30 18.53 7.68
C SER A 53 -20.22 20.03 8.04
N LYS A 54 -21.37 20.65 8.31
CA LYS A 54 -21.44 22.06 8.71
C LYS A 54 -20.77 22.31 10.07
N ALA A 55 -21.06 21.47 11.06
CA ALA A 55 -20.44 21.58 12.39
C ALA A 55 -18.92 21.35 12.35
N LEU A 56 -18.44 20.36 11.60
CA LEU A 56 -17.02 20.07 11.43
C LEU A 56 -16.27 21.24 10.80
N THR A 57 -16.90 21.96 9.88
CA THR A 57 -16.32 23.14 9.23
C THR A 57 -16.00 24.25 10.24
N ASP A 58 -16.90 24.55 11.18
CA ASP A 58 -16.64 25.50 12.27
C ASP A 58 -15.56 24.95 13.23
N MET A 59 -15.66 23.69 13.62
CA MET A 59 -14.73 23.04 14.56
C MET A 59 -13.29 23.01 14.04
N CYS A 60 -13.08 22.66 12.77
CA CYS A 60 -11.74 22.60 12.15
C CYS A 60 -11.07 23.98 12.08
N SER A 61 -11.85 25.07 12.01
CA SER A 61 -11.32 26.43 12.06
C SER A 61 -10.75 26.80 13.44
N LYS A 62 -11.24 26.18 14.52
CA LYS A 62 -10.86 26.42 15.93
C LYS A 62 -10.17 25.21 16.58
N LEU A 63 -9.59 24.34 15.75
CA LEU A 63 -9.16 22.99 16.14
C LEU A 63 -8.17 22.97 17.32
N GLN A 64 -7.24 23.92 17.39
CA GLN A 64 -6.29 24.02 18.49
C GLN A 64 -6.98 24.19 19.85
N GLU A 65 -8.01 25.04 19.93
CA GLU A 65 -8.75 25.29 21.17
C GLU A 65 -9.61 24.08 21.56
N GLU A 66 -10.28 23.46 20.58
CA GLU A 66 -11.20 22.35 20.82
C GLU A 66 -10.49 21.04 21.20
N MET A 67 -9.33 20.77 20.60
CA MET A 67 -8.56 19.55 20.88
C MET A 67 -7.70 19.64 22.14
N ILE A 68 -7.11 20.81 22.41
CA ILE A 68 -6.13 20.95 23.49
C ILE A 68 -6.80 21.21 24.85
N ASN A 69 -7.92 21.93 24.88
CA ASN A 69 -8.51 22.38 26.14
C ASN A 69 -9.66 21.48 26.64
N ASN A 70 -10.47 20.91 25.76
CA ASN A 70 -11.72 20.27 26.19
C ASN A 70 -11.83 18.78 25.87
N GLY A 71 -11.06 18.24 24.90
CA GLY A 71 -11.25 16.86 24.41
C GLY A 71 -12.62 16.61 23.75
N ASP A 72 -13.45 17.64 23.65
CA ASP A 72 -14.80 17.61 23.08
C ASP A 72 -14.77 17.17 21.62
N PHE A 73 -13.76 17.62 20.86
CA PHE A 73 -13.59 17.23 19.45
C PHE A 73 -13.52 15.71 19.31
N ILE A 74 -12.63 15.06 20.07
CA ILE A 74 -12.39 13.61 19.99
C ILE A 74 -13.67 12.83 20.29
N ARG A 75 -14.41 13.22 21.34
CA ARG A 75 -15.65 12.52 21.66
C ARG A 75 -16.73 12.79 20.62
N PHE A 76 -16.84 14.04 20.16
CA PHE A 76 -17.87 14.43 19.23
C PHE A 76 -17.71 13.76 17.86
N THR A 77 -16.51 13.71 17.30
CA THR A 77 -16.26 13.04 16.02
C THR A 77 -16.48 11.54 16.10
N PHE A 78 -16.24 10.92 17.27
CA PHE A 78 -16.61 9.52 17.50
C PHE A 78 -18.13 9.32 17.51
N ASP A 79 -18.86 10.19 18.23
CA ASP A 79 -20.33 10.13 18.28
C ASP A 79 -20.95 10.40 16.89
N MET A 80 -20.35 11.28 16.07
CA MET A 80 -20.76 11.50 14.68
C MET A 80 -20.66 10.22 13.84
N MET A 81 -19.57 9.45 13.97
CA MET A 81 -19.43 8.17 13.26
C MET A 81 -20.50 7.16 13.69
N LEU A 82 -20.80 7.08 14.99
CA LEU A 82 -21.86 6.20 15.50
C LEU A 82 -23.25 6.63 14.99
N ALA A 83 -23.54 7.92 14.98
CA ALA A 83 -24.78 8.47 14.44
C ALA A 83 -24.92 8.23 12.92
N TRP A 84 -23.81 8.22 12.18
CA TRP A 84 -23.83 7.91 10.75
C TRP A 84 -24.06 6.42 10.48
N GLU A 85 -23.51 5.54 11.33
CA GLU A 85 -23.68 4.08 11.22
C GLU A 85 -25.10 3.64 11.60
N ILE A 86 -25.67 4.23 12.66
CA ILE A 86 -27.04 3.95 13.14
C ILE A 86 -27.86 5.25 13.17
N PRO A 87 -28.30 5.77 12.00
CA PRO A 87 -28.99 7.05 11.92
C PRO A 87 -30.48 6.98 12.28
N SER A 88 -31.15 5.84 12.11
CA SER A 88 -32.59 5.69 12.36
C SER A 88 -32.91 4.89 13.62
N SER A 89 -34.08 5.17 14.22
CA SER A 89 -34.57 4.44 15.41
C SER A 89 -34.86 2.96 15.10
N THR A 90 -35.28 2.64 13.87
CA THR A 90 -35.49 1.25 13.41
C THR A 90 -34.20 0.44 13.33
N GLU A 91 -33.09 1.07 12.93
CA GLU A 91 -31.77 0.42 12.94
C GLU A 91 -31.29 0.22 14.38
N GLU A 92 -31.48 1.23 15.24
CA GLU A 92 -31.11 1.15 16.67
C GLU A 92 -31.81 -0.01 17.40
N GLU A 93 -33.10 -0.23 17.15
CA GLU A 93 -33.87 -1.36 17.70
C GLU A 93 -33.33 -2.72 17.23
N THR A 94 -32.92 -2.82 15.95
CA THR A 94 -32.38 -4.05 15.37
C THR A 94 -30.99 -4.38 15.90
N TYR A 95 -30.14 -3.37 16.11
CA TYR A 95 -28.79 -3.53 16.68
C TYR A 95 -28.79 -3.68 18.21
N GLY A 96 -29.84 -3.21 18.91
CA GLY A 96 -29.98 -3.29 20.37
C GLY A 96 -30.22 -4.71 20.91
N GLU A 97 -30.95 -5.55 20.18
CA GLU A 97 -31.25 -6.94 20.59
C GLU A 97 -30.01 -7.85 20.75
N PRO A 98 -29.00 -7.85 19.85
CA PRO A 98 -27.77 -8.64 20.04
C PRO A 98 -26.81 -8.05 21.09
N LEU A 99 -26.69 -6.71 21.18
CA LEU A 99 -25.81 -6.04 22.15
C LEU A 99 -26.25 -6.22 23.61
N ALA A 100 -27.56 -6.35 23.85
CA ALA A 100 -28.10 -6.65 25.17
C ALA A 100 -27.72 -8.06 25.67
N LYS A 101 -27.63 -9.05 24.75
CA LYS A 101 -27.21 -10.43 25.07
C LYS A 101 -25.73 -10.53 25.41
N GLU A 102 -24.85 -9.82 24.68
CA GLU A 102 -23.41 -9.80 25.00
C GLU A 102 -23.09 -9.10 26.33
N LYS A 103 -23.86 -8.06 26.69
CA LYS A 103 -23.71 -7.36 27.99
C LYS A 103 -24.08 -8.23 29.20
N GLU A 104 -24.90 -9.26 29.03
CA GLU A 104 -25.21 -10.23 30.09
C GLU A 104 -24.10 -11.27 30.27
N GLU A 105 -23.35 -11.62 29.21
CA GLU A 105 -22.37 -12.72 29.23
C GLU A 105 -20.94 -12.32 29.65
N LYS A 106 -20.55 -11.04 29.55
CA LYS A 106 -19.19 -10.58 29.91
C LYS A 106 -19.21 -9.37 30.84
N LYS A 107 -19.28 -9.63 32.16
CA LYS A 107 -18.87 -8.67 33.18
C LYS A 107 -17.50 -9.03 33.71
N VAL A 108 -16.49 -8.25 33.30
CA VAL A 108 -15.33 -7.74 34.07
C VAL A 108 -14.18 -7.51 33.09
N VAL A 109 -14.00 -6.25 32.69
CA VAL A 109 -12.69 -5.68 32.32
C VAL A 109 -12.60 -4.35 33.04
N ALA A 110 -11.45 -4.07 33.67
CA ALA A 110 -11.26 -2.88 34.49
C ALA A 110 -11.29 -1.61 33.63
N GLU A 111 -12.25 -0.71 33.89
CA GLU A 111 -12.22 0.65 33.37
C GLU A 111 -11.01 1.40 33.98
N MET A 112 -10.26 2.08 33.11
CA MET A 112 -9.13 2.89 33.55
C MET A 112 -9.62 4.10 34.35
N THR A 113 -9.11 4.27 35.56
CA THR A 113 -9.37 5.46 36.38
C THR A 113 -8.72 6.68 35.71
N LYS A 114 -9.42 7.82 35.69
CA LYS A 114 -9.12 9.02 34.88
C LYS A 114 -7.78 9.72 35.13
N GLU A 115 -6.90 9.21 35.97
CA GLU A 115 -5.65 9.88 36.34
C GLU A 115 -4.54 8.85 36.56
N GLN A 116 -3.70 8.61 35.55
CA GLN A 116 -2.33 8.10 35.72
C GLN A 116 -1.60 8.18 34.36
N ASP A 117 -0.90 9.29 34.16
CA ASP A 117 0.07 9.51 33.06
C ASP A 117 1.35 8.63 33.21
N ASP A 118 1.43 7.81 34.26
CA ASP A 118 2.63 7.04 34.63
C ASP A 118 2.36 5.53 34.69
N ILE A 119 1.95 4.90 33.57
CA ILE A 119 2.05 3.44 33.45
C ILE A 119 3.53 3.09 33.21
N PRO A 120 4.14 2.17 34.00
CA PRO A 120 5.54 1.80 33.81
C PRO A 120 5.82 1.23 32.41
N LEU A 121 6.73 1.89 31.71
CA LEU A 121 7.17 1.71 30.31
C LEU A 121 7.59 0.30 29.85
N PHE A 122 7.60 -0.71 30.71
CA PHE A 122 8.30 -1.96 30.43
C PHE A 122 7.42 -3.18 30.14
N TYR A 123 6.10 -3.16 30.37
CA TYR A 123 5.27 -4.39 30.21
C TYR A 123 3.79 -4.24 29.80
N SER A 124 3.29 -3.09 29.34
CA SER A 124 1.86 -2.97 29.02
C SER A 124 1.62 -2.67 27.54
N ASP A 125 1.27 -3.72 26.79
CA ASP A 125 0.44 -3.57 25.60
C ASP A 125 -0.77 -2.69 25.98
N LEU A 126 -0.96 -1.56 25.31
CA LEU A 126 -2.21 -0.79 25.43
C LEU A 126 -3.40 -1.61 24.87
N LEU A 127 -3.12 -2.68 24.13
CA LEU A 127 -4.08 -3.54 23.42
C LEU A 127 -5.31 -3.94 24.24
N PRO A 128 -5.20 -4.45 25.48
CA PRO A 128 -6.37 -4.82 26.28
C PRO A 128 -7.25 -3.63 26.69
N PHE A 129 -6.71 -2.40 26.67
CA PHE A 129 -7.39 -1.16 27.02
C PHE A 129 -7.95 -0.42 25.81
N LEU A 130 -7.71 -0.93 24.59
CA LEU A 130 -8.25 -0.35 23.36
C LEU A 130 -9.73 -0.68 23.15
N VAL A 131 -10.28 -1.66 23.90
CA VAL A 131 -11.64 -2.18 23.76
C VAL A 131 -12.50 -1.75 24.95
N ASP A 132 -13.74 -1.38 24.68
CA ASP A 132 -14.79 -1.17 25.69
C ASP A 132 -16.10 -1.88 25.31
N HIS A 133 -17.02 -2.04 26.26
CA HIS A 133 -18.35 -2.62 26.00
C HIS A 133 -19.36 -1.61 25.42
N LYS A 134 -18.87 -0.46 24.93
CA LYS A 134 -19.69 0.61 24.35
C LYS A 134 -19.86 0.36 22.86
N PRO A 135 -20.83 1.04 22.20
CA PRO A 135 -20.95 0.97 20.76
C PRO A 135 -19.62 1.32 20.09
N SER A 136 -19.17 0.43 19.21
CA SER A 136 -17.98 0.58 18.38
C SER A 136 -18.37 1.05 16.99
N VAL A 137 -17.41 1.59 16.26
CA VAL A 137 -17.58 2.16 14.91
C VAL A 137 -17.10 1.17 13.86
N GLY A 138 -17.86 0.99 12.79
CA GLY A 138 -17.52 0.19 11.62
C GLY A 138 -16.65 0.93 10.60
N GLU A 139 -16.08 0.17 9.66
CA GLU A 139 -15.16 0.68 8.63
C GLU A 139 -15.75 1.84 7.82
N HIS A 140 -16.99 1.68 7.33
CA HIS A 140 -17.63 2.68 6.46
C HIS A 140 -17.85 4.04 7.15
N ALA A 141 -18.20 4.03 8.43
CA ALA A 141 -18.40 5.26 9.20
C ALA A 141 -17.07 5.99 9.45
N PHE A 142 -15.98 5.24 9.69
CA PHE A 142 -14.65 5.81 9.78
C PHE A 142 -14.18 6.43 8.46
N LEU A 143 -14.38 5.72 7.34
CA LEU A 143 -14.03 6.21 6.02
C LEU A 143 -14.84 7.45 5.64
N TRP A 144 -16.13 7.47 5.98
CA TRP A 144 -16.98 8.65 5.81
C TRP A 144 -16.38 9.86 6.55
N LEU A 145 -16.04 9.72 7.83
CA LEU A 145 -15.41 10.83 8.58
C LEU A 145 -14.07 11.26 7.97
N ALA A 146 -13.25 10.30 7.50
CA ALA A 146 -11.98 10.60 6.84
C ALA A 146 -12.14 11.35 5.51
N THR A 147 -13.30 11.25 4.84
CA THR A 147 -13.61 12.08 3.66
C THR A 147 -13.89 13.54 4.01
N LEU A 148 -14.33 13.79 5.25
CA LEU A 148 -14.70 15.13 5.72
C LEU A 148 -13.53 15.83 6.43
N VAL A 149 -12.71 15.10 7.19
CA VAL A 149 -11.66 15.67 8.05
C VAL A 149 -10.35 14.94 7.87
N ASN A 150 -9.39 15.62 7.22
CA ASN A 150 -8.04 15.10 6.99
C ASN A 150 -7.18 15.00 8.25
N LEU A 151 -7.69 15.20 9.47
CA LEU A 151 -6.91 14.94 10.68
C LEU A 151 -6.90 13.44 11.02
N VAL A 152 -8.07 12.81 10.97
CA VAL A 152 -8.32 11.45 11.47
C VAL A 152 -7.78 10.40 10.51
N GLY A 153 -7.94 10.64 9.21
CA GLY A 153 -7.50 9.76 8.14
C GLY A 153 -7.46 10.53 6.84
N ASP A 154 -6.82 9.96 5.83
CA ASP A 154 -6.89 10.46 4.46
C ASP A 154 -7.84 9.59 3.66
N PHE A 155 -8.53 10.14 2.66
CA PHE A 155 -9.40 9.35 1.79
C PHE A 155 -8.67 8.17 1.10
N VAL A 156 -7.39 8.32 0.76
CA VAL A 156 -6.59 7.30 0.06
C VAL A 156 -6.17 6.16 0.97
N ASN A 157 -5.71 6.47 2.20
CA ASN A 157 -5.14 5.50 3.12
C ASN A 157 -5.96 5.26 4.40
N GLY A 158 -7.16 5.84 4.47
CA GLY A 158 -8.04 5.78 5.64
C GLY A 158 -8.43 4.35 6.00
N ARG A 159 -8.58 3.48 5.00
CA ARG A 159 -8.89 2.07 5.24
C ARG A 159 -7.72 1.31 5.87
N CYS A 160 -6.50 1.56 5.40
CA CYS A 160 -5.29 1.00 6.01
C CYS A 160 -5.06 1.55 7.43
N THR A 161 -5.41 2.82 7.66
CA THR A 161 -5.42 3.41 9.01
C THR A 161 -6.42 2.69 9.91
N PHE A 162 -7.66 2.49 9.44
CA PHE A 162 -8.69 1.76 10.18
C PHE A 162 -8.24 0.33 10.50
N GLU A 163 -7.85 -0.44 9.49
CA GLU A 163 -7.36 -1.82 9.62
C GLU A 163 -6.20 -1.91 10.63
N THR A 164 -5.30 -0.93 10.66
CA THR A 164 -4.21 -0.86 11.65
C THR A 164 -4.73 -0.61 13.07
N LEU A 165 -5.65 0.34 13.24
CA LEU A 165 -6.21 0.68 14.55
C LEU A 165 -7.12 -0.44 15.11
N THR A 166 -7.74 -1.22 14.22
CA THR A 166 -8.69 -2.29 14.57
C THR A 166 -8.14 -3.69 14.40
N ALA A 167 -6.86 -3.84 14.03
CA ALA A 167 -6.17 -5.12 13.98
C ALA A 167 -6.37 -5.97 15.26
N PRO A 168 -6.42 -5.40 16.48
CA PRO A 168 -6.66 -6.19 17.67
C PRO A 168 -8.14 -6.32 18.07
N THR A 169 -9.07 -5.67 17.38
CA THR A 169 -10.47 -5.51 17.80
C THR A 169 -11.47 -5.99 16.74
N GLU A 170 -11.11 -7.04 15.99
CA GLU A 170 -11.98 -7.69 15.00
C GLU A 170 -12.63 -6.70 14.00
N ASN A 171 -11.86 -5.71 13.51
CA ASN A 171 -12.34 -4.68 12.57
C ASN A 171 -13.47 -3.78 13.11
N ARG A 172 -13.55 -3.61 14.44
CA ARG A 172 -14.42 -2.62 15.09
C ARG A 172 -13.60 -1.59 15.85
N LEU A 173 -13.83 -0.32 15.60
CA LEU A 173 -13.12 0.77 16.26
C LEU A 173 -13.83 1.18 17.55
N HIS A 174 -13.18 0.96 18.68
CA HIS A 174 -13.69 1.38 20.00
C HIS A 174 -13.20 2.79 20.37
N PHE A 175 -13.96 3.47 21.24
CA PHE A 175 -13.63 4.85 21.64
C PHE A 175 -12.25 4.99 22.31
N PRO A 176 -11.79 4.09 23.20
CA PRO A 176 -10.48 4.21 23.82
C PRO A 176 -9.35 4.23 22.78
N ALA A 177 -9.41 3.36 21.77
CA ALA A 177 -8.44 3.34 20.68
C ALA A 177 -8.42 4.66 19.90
N TYR A 178 -9.60 5.15 19.52
CA TYR A 178 -9.74 6.42 18.83
C TYR A 178 -9.20 7.61 19.64
N ASN A 179 -9.50 7.63 20.94
CA ASN A 179 -9.08 8.66 21.86
C ASN A 179 -7.55 8.68 22.07
N ILE A 180 -6.94 7.52 22.28
CA ILE A 180 -5.47 7.40 22.42
C ILE A 180 -4.79 7.85 21.12
N PHE A 181 -5.28 7.38 19.98
CA PHE A 181 -4.72 7.74 18.67
C PHE A 181 -4.72 9.26 18.43
N LEU A 182 -5.85 9.95 18.63
CA LEU A 182 -5.92 11.41 18.46
C LEU A 182 -5.10 12.17 19.52
N LYS A 183 -5.01 11.66 20.76
CA LYS A 183 -4.14 12.26 21.78
C LYS A 183 -2.66 12.17 21.42
N GLU A 184 -2.21 11.04 20.88
CA GLU A 184 -0.83 10.89 20.41
C GLU A 184 -0.55 11.76 19.18
N ILE A 185 -1.53 11.99 18.29
CA ILE A 185 -1.43 13.00 17.21
C ILE A 185 -1.16 14.40 17.78
N ILE A 186 -1.97 14.86 18.74
CA ILE A 186 -1.81 16.18 19.37
C ILE A 186 -0.45 16.30 20.06
N LYS A 187 0.00 15.24 20.72
CA LYS A 187 1.30 15.19 21.40
C LYS A 187 2.45 15.25 20.40
N CYS A 188 2.37 14.53 19.29
CA CYS A 188 3.33 14.58 18.19
C CYS A 188 3.46 16.01 17.64
N ILE A 189 2.32 16.67 17.39
CA ILE A 189 2.28 18.05 16.90
C ILE A 189 2.98 19.01 17.87
N LYS A 190 2.64 18.94 19.17
CA LYS A 190 3.29 19.75 20.22
C LYS A 190 4.79 19.47 20.34
N GLN A 191 5.24 18.26 20.01
CA GLN A 191 6.66 17.92 19.99
C GLN A 191 7.37 18.52 18.77
N LEU A 192 6.73 18.51 17.60
CA LEU A 192 7.25 19.12 16.37
C LEU A 192 7.36 20.64 16.49
N GLU A 193 6.35 21.30 17.07
CA GLU A 193 6.36 22.76 17.32
C GLU A 193 7.53 23.22 18.21
N LYS A 194 7.98 22.35 19.12
CA LYS A 194 9.08 22.63 20.06
C LYS A 194 10.46 22.41 19.45
N GLN A 195 10.57 21.81 18.27
CA GLN A 195 11.87 21.51 17.67
C GLN A 195 12.54 22.81 17.19
N ALA A 196 13.82 22.94 17.51
CA ALA A 196 14.65 24.01 17.00
C ALA A 196 15.06 23.73 15.55
N THR A 197 15.25 24.80 14.78
CA THR A 197 15.77 24.69 13.41
C THR A 197 17.17 24.07 13.40
N PRO A 198 17.56 23.35 12.33
CA PRO A 198 18.91 22.80 12.20
C PRO A 198 19.98 23.88 12.32
N THR A 199 21.10 23.53 12.95
CA THR A 199 22.22 24.44 13.23
C THR A 199 22.83 24.95 11.92
N GLY A 200 22.94 26.28 11.79
CA GLY A 200 23.56 26.92 10.62
C GLY A 200 22.70 26.95 9.35
N VAL A 201 21.40 26.63 9.44
CA VAL A 201 20.49 26.59 8.28
C VAL A 201 19.35 27.58 8.44
N GLU A 202 19.17 28.43 7.43
CA GLU A 202 17.94 29.19 7.22
C GLU A 202 16.97 28.33 6.41
N MET A 203 15.91 27.84 7.06
CA MET A 203 14.84 27.09 6.39
C MET A 203 13.93 28.03 5.61
N ARG A 204 13.32 27.51 4.55
CA ARG A 204 12.33 28.27 3.77
C ARG A 204 11.05 28.50 4.59
N ASP A 205 10.27 29.52 4.23
CA ASP A 205 8.98 29.81 4.89
C ASP A 205 7.96 28.67 4.73
N ASP A 206 8.08 27.89 3.65
CA ASP A 206 7.27 26.71 3.34
C ASP A 206 7.90 25.39 3.84
N GLU A 207 9.05 25.44 4.51
CA GLU A 207 9.79 24.27 4.98
C GLU A 207 9.51 23.95 6.46
N PHE A 208 8.99 22.76 6.72
CA PHE A 208 8.55 22.31 8.04
C PHE A 208 9.26 21.04 8.47
N ILE A 209 9.62 20.98 9.75
CA ILE A 209 10.19 19.79 10.38
C ILE A 209 9.07 18.77 10.60
N ILE A 210 9.24 17.58 10.03
CA ILE A 210 8.25 16.50 10.09
C ILE A 210 8.69 15.37 11.02
N HIS A 211 10.00 15.12 11.10
CA HIS A 211 10.53 14.07 11.97
C HIS A 211 11.94 14.39 12.43
N VAL A 212 12.26 14.10 13.70
CA VAL A 212 13.59 14.34 14.30
C VAL A 212 13.97 13.17 15.18
N GLU A 213 15.19 12.67 15.00
CA GLU A 213 15.75 11.63 15.87
C GLU A 213 17.25 11.85 16.13
N GLY A 214 17.76 11.34 17.25
CA GLY A 214 19.11 11.62 17.75
C GLY A 214 19.19 12.84 18.68
N THR A 215 18.08 13.13 19.36
CA THR A 215 18.00 14.12 20.46
C THR A 215 18.36 13.47 21.80
N ALA A 216 18.31 14.22 22.91
CA ALA A 216 18.57 13.65 24.24
C ALA A 216 17.59 12.52 24.63
N SER A 217 16.38 12.51 24.06
CA SER A 217 15.33 11.51 24.34
C SER A 217 15.27 10.38 23.31
N SER A 218 16.09 10.38 22.26
CA SER A 218 16.08 9.35 21.22
C SER A 218 17.49 8.88 20.85
N GLN A 219 17.59 7.67 20.27
CA GLN A 219 18.87 7.09 19.92
C GLN A 219 19.55 7.90 18.79
N ARG A 220 20.87 8.10 18.88
CA ARG A 220 21.63 8.83 17.84
C ARG A 220 21.69 8.04 16.54
N ILE A 221 21.79 8.78 15.43
CA ILE A 221 22.01 8.24 14.09
C ILE A 221 23.48 8.40 13.76
N VAL A 222 24.10 7.41 13.13
CA VAL A 222 25.55 7.38 12.91
C VAL A 222 25.83 7.55 11.44
N ARG A 223 26.57 8.59 11.06
CA ARG A 223 27.08 8.75 9.71
C ARG A 223 28.45 8.09 9.59
N HIS A 224 28.65 7.28 8.56
CA HIS A 224 29.95 6.67 8.27
C HIS A 224 30.64 7.40 7.11
N ILE A 225 31.93 7.72 7.31
CA ILE A 225 32.80 8.30 6.28
C ILE A 225 34.09 7.49 6.29
N GLY A 226 34.33 6.71 5.23
CA GLY A 226 35.41 5.74 5.20
C GLY A 226 35.34 4.76 6.39
N GLY A 227 36.38 4.70 7.20
CA GLY A 227 36.44 3.89 8.43
C GLY A 227 36.05 4.63 9.72
N THR A 228 35.49 5.85 9.62
CA THR A 228 35.13 6.68 10.78
C THR A 228 33.62 6.81 10.93
N SER A 229 33.14 6.84 12.18
CA SER A 229 31.73 6.86 12.53
C SER A 229 31.41 8.10 13.38
N TRP A 230 30.42 8.86 12.94
CA TRP A 230 30.05 10.16 13.50
C TRP A 230 28.61 10.15 14.00
N PRO A 231 28.37 10.13 15.32
CA PRO A 231 27.01 10.15 15.86
C PRO A 231 26.40 11.56 15.73
N GLY A 232 25.11 11.62 15.43
CA GLY A 232 24.42 12.87 15.16
C GLY A 232 22.91 12.80 15.34
N ARG A 233 22.28 13.94 15.04
CA ARG A 233 20.84 14.13 14.93
C ARG A 233 20.46 14.17 13.45
N LEU A 234 19.34 13.55 13.10
CA LEU A 234 18.77 13.59 11.77
C LEU A 234 17.40 14.27 11.84
N THR A 235 17.20 15.25 10.96
CA THR A 235 15.97 16.04 10.86
C THR A 235 15.43 15.94 9.45
N LEU A 236 14.19 15.47 9.31
CA LEU A 236 13.46 15.39 8.05
C LEU A 236 12.53 16.59 7.92
N THR A 237 12.58 17.26 6.78
CA THR A 237 11.61 18.27 6.37
C THR A 237 10.82 17.81 5.16
N ASN A 238 9.82 18.61 4.75
CA ASN A 238 9.09 18.40 3.49
C ASN A 238 9.94 18.63 2.23
N TYR A 239 11.20 19.06 2.34
CA TYR A 239 12.08 19.31 1.18
C TYR A 239 13.45 18.63 1.28
N ALA A 240 13.97 18.37 2.48
CA ALA A 240 15.34 17.94 2.66
C ALA A 240 15.53 17.08 3.92
N LEU A 241 16.68 16.40 3.96
CA LEU A 241 17.19 15.71 5.13
C LEU A 241 18.41 16.46 5.67
N TYR A 242 18.41 16.78 6.95
CA TYR A 242 19.51 17.49 7.62
C TYR A 242 20.19 16.57 8.63
N PHE A 243 21.49 16.37 8.48
CA PHE A 243 22.31 15.63 9.45
C PHE A 243 23.22 16.57 10.23
N GLU A 244 23.07 16.58 11.55
CA GLU A 244 23.85 17.39 12.48
C GLU A 244 24.78 16.51 13.31
N GLU A 245 26.08 16.68 13.10
CA GLU A 245 27.09 15.94 13.86
C GLU A 245 27.13 16.41 15.31
N SER A 246 27.24 15.46 16.24
CA SER A 246 27.35 15.76 17.67
C SER A 246 28.75 16.31 17.99
N GLY A 247 28.84 17.61 18.27
CA GLY A 247 30.08 18.21 18.79
C GLY A 247 30.22 18.06 20.30
N VAL A 248 31.34 18.59 20.84
CA VAL A 248 31.69 18.52 22.27
C VAL A 248 30.76 19.38 23.15
N ILE A 249 30.19 20.46 22.61
CA ILE A 249 29.36 21.44 23.34
C ILE A 249 28.03 21.71 22.61
N SER A 250 28.06 21.84 21.28
CA SER A 250 26.89 22.03 20.42
C SER A 250 26.96 21.11 19.20
N TYR A 251 25.86 20.97 18.48
CA TYR A 251 25.87 20.37 17.14
C TYR A 251 26.73 21.20 16.19
N LYS A 252 27.37 20.55 15.22
CA LYS A 252 28.01 21.21 14.09
C LYS A 252 26.96 21.64 13.06
N ASP A 253 27.38 22.45 12.09
CA ASP A 253 26.54 22.86 10.96
C ASP A 253 25.94 21.66 10.25
N ALA A 254 24.65 21.76 9.92
CA ALA A 254 23.89 20.66 9.35
C ALA A 254 24.30 20.38 7.89
N LEU A 255 24.55 19.11 7.57
CA LEU A 255 24.64 18.66 6.17
C LEU A 255 23.23 18.56 5.59
N LYS A 256 22.93 19.35 4.56
CA LYS A 256 21.67 19.30 3.81
C LYS A 256 21.76 18.28 2.68
N LEU A 257 20.79 17.38 2.61
CA LEU A 257 20.56 16.44 1.51
C LEU A 257 19.20 16.77 0.89
N ASN A 258 19.20 17.27 -0.35
CA ASN A 258 17.99 17.73 -1.02
C ASN A 258 17.13 16.54 -1.46
N LEU A 259 15.84 16.50 -1.06
CA LEU A 259 14.90 15.45 -1.48
C LEU A 259 13.93 15.94 -2.57
N SER A 260 13.89 17.25 -2.81
CA SER A 260 12.90 17.89 -3.64
C SER A 260 13.27 17.96 -5.12
N GLU A 261 14.55 17.99 -5.45
CA GLU A 261 15.02 18.20 -6.83
C GLU A 261 15.29 16.88 -7.57
N ASP A 262 15.17 16.92 -8.90
CA ASP A 262 15.32 15.75 -9.79
C ASP A 262 16.78 15.47 -10.12
N PHE A 263 17.60 15.34 -9.07
CA PHE A 263 18.87 14.68 -9.19
C PHE A 263 18.59 13.18 -9.37
N GLU A 264 19.45 12.41 -10.01
CA GLU A 264 19.30 10.95 -10.11
C GLU A 264 19.55 10.31 -8.73
N GLN A 265 18.70 10.63 -7.75
CA GLN A 265 18.84 10.27 -6.36
C GLN A 265 18.49 8.80 -6.19
N SER A 266 19.41 8.06 -5.58
CA SER A 266 19.20 6.66 -5.24
C SER A 266 19.37 6.49 -3.74
N ILE A 267 18.31 5.97 -3.12
CA ILE A 267 18.27 5.67 -1.71
C ILE A 267 17.97 4.19 -1.57
N LYS A 268 18.89 3.47 -0.93
CA LYS A 268 18.79 2.02 -0.80
C LYS A 268 19.14 1.58 0.62
N PRO A 269 18.51 0.51 1.11
CA PRO A 269 19.03 -0.24 2.24
C PRO A 269 20.48 -0.62 2.01
N ALA A 270 21.28 -0.53 3.07
CA ALA A 270 22.65 -1.02 3.07
C ALA A 270 22.94 -1.78 4.35
N ALA A 271 23.76 -2.83 4.20
CA ALA A 271 24.32 -3.53 5.33
C ALA A 271 25.47 -2.70 5.94
N THR A 272 25.43 -2.49 7.25
CA THR A 272 26.48 -1.88 8.07
C THR A 272 26.63 -2.61 9.39
N GLY A 273 27.66 -2.28 10.12
CA GLY A 273 28.05 -2.91 11.37
C GLY A 273 29.12 -2.04 12.00
N PRO A 274 29.69 -2.46 13.14
CA PRO A 274 30.75 -1.72 13.79
C PRO A 274 31.82 -1.28 12.78
N TRP A 275 32.15 0.03 12.78
CA TRP A 275 33.11 0.65 11.86
C TRP A 275 32.75 0.59 10.36
N GLY A 276 31.46 0.44 10.02
CA GLY A 276 30.98 0.47 8.64
C GLY A 276 31.07 -0.87 7.89
N ALA A 277 31.38 -1.98 8.58
CA ALA A 277 31.45 -3.31 7.95
C ALA A 277 30.05 -3.80 7.53
N PRO A 278 29.84 -4.39 6.34
CA PRO A 278 28.51 -4.78 5.84
C PRO A 278 27.99 -6.07 6.50
N LEU A 279 27.58 -5.97 7.77
CA LEU A 279 27.21 -7.12 8.60
C LEU A 279 25.71 -7.21 8.91
N PHE A 280 25.03 -6.07 9.08
CA PHE A 280 23.64 -5.99 9.48
C PHE A 280 22.88 -4.97 8.63
N ASP A 281 21.63 -5.24 8.24
CA ASP A 281 20.85 -4.34 7.39
C ASP A 281 20.28 -3.13 8.18
N LYS A 282 21.18 -2.28 8.68
CA LYS A 282 20.89 -1.20 9.63
C LYS A 282 21.12 0.20 9.05
N ALA A 283 21.47 0.33 7.78
CA ALA A 283 21.75 1.63 7.19
C ALA A 283 20.96 1.94 5.93
N ILE A 284 20.98 3.23 5.61
CA ILE A 284 20.51 3.81 4.37
C ILE A 284 21.71 4.47 3.69
N VAL A 285 21.88 4.19 2.40
CA VAL A 285 22.81 4.92 1.55
C VAL A 285 22.02 5.91 0.72
N TYR A 286 22.35 7.19 0.88
CA TYR A 286 21.87 8.26 0.01
C TYR A 286 22.95 8.60 -1.01
N SER A 287 22.60 8.55 -2.29
CA SER A 287 23.45 8.93 -3.40
C SER A 287 22.71 9.91 -4.31
N SER A 288 23.38 10.96 -4.75
CA SER A 288 22.83 11.99 -5.64
C SER A 288 23.94 12.45 -6.58
N SER A 289 23.57 12.92 -7.78
CA SER A 289 24.52 13.51 -8.73
C SER A 289 25.20 14.79 -8.21
N GLU A 290 24.62 15.43 -7.19
CA GLU A 290 25.23 16.59 -6.53
C GLU A 290 26.36 16.23 -5.55
N LEU A 291 26.39 14.98 -5.08
CA LEU A 291 27.34 14.55 -4.07
C LEU A 291 28.47 13.74 -4.73
N GLU A 292 29.71 14.15 -4.44
CA GLU A 292 30.89 13.38 -4.88
C GLU A 292 30.96 12.00 -4.20
N GLU A 293 30.51 11.91 -2.94
CA GLU A 293 30.48 10.68 -2.15
C GLU A 293 29.07 10.39 -1.61
N ALA A 294 28.68 9.11 -1.64
CA ALA A 294 27.40 8.67 -1.07
C ALA A 294 27.41 8.80 0.46
N VAL A 295 26.29 9.23 1.03
CA VAL A 295 26.13 9.41 2.48
C VAL A 295 25.54 8.15 3.09
N LEU A 296 26.31 7.49 3.95
CA LEU A 296 25.90 6.29 4.67
C LEU A 296 25.42 6.65 6.08
N LEU A 297 24.13 6.44 6.34
CA LEU A 297 23.49 6.68 7.64
C LEU A 297 23.08 5.35 8.27
N GLU A 298 23.72 4.98 9.37
CA GLU A 298 23.34 3.84 10.20
C GLU A 298 22.34 4.25 11.28
N PHE A 299 21.35 3.37 11.47
CA PHE A 299 20.31 3.44 12.50
C PHE A 299 20.57 2.30 13.49
N PRO A 300 21.29 2.57 14.59
CA PRO A 300 21.60 1.54 15.56
C PRO A 300 20.31 0.97 16.17
N GLU A 301 20.11 -0.33 16.02
CA GLU A 301 19.02 -1.09 16.62
C GLU A 301 19.55 -2.50 16.92
N MET A 302 19.19 -3.10 18.07
CA MET A 302 19.83 -4.35 18.51
C MET A 302 19.28 -5.58 17.78
N THR A 303 17.97 -5.65 17.55
CA THR A 303 17.26 -6.89 17.20
C THR A 303 16.44 -6.82 15.91
N SER A 304 16.17 -5.62 15.39
CA SER A 304 15.34 -5.45 14.19
C SER A 304 15.92 -4.39 13.24
N SER A 305 15.33 -4.25 12.04
CA SER A 305 15.58 -3.16 11.09
C SER A 305 14.44 -2.14 11.03
N THR A 306 13.45 -2.24 11.93
CA THR A 306 12.20 -1.46 11.84
C THR A 306 12.42 0.04 11.91
N ARG A 307 13.47 0.48 12.62
CA ARG A 307 13.84 1.90 12.69
C ARG A 307 14.39 2.41 11.37
N ARG A 308 15.27 1.64 10.72
CA ARG A 308 15.81 1.94 9.40
C ARG A 308 14.71 1.93 8.34
N ASP A 309 13.84 0.93 8.38
CA ASP A 309 12.73 0.80 7.42
C ASP A 309 11.72 1.93 7.56
N HIS A 310 11.48 2.40 8.79
CA HIS A 310 10.65 3.58 9.04
C HIS A 310 11.24 4.84 8.44
N TRP A 311 12.52 5.13 8.71
CA TRP A 311 13.21 6.28 8.10
C TRP A 311 13.24 6.21 6.58
N LEU A 312 13.49 5.03 6.02
CA LEU A 312 13.48 4.81 4.58
C LEU A 312 12.13 5.15 3.98
N ALA A 313 11.04 4.66 4.58
CA ALA A 313 9.67 4.92 4.11
C ALA A 313 9.34 6.42 4.16
N LEU A 314 9.69 7.11 5.26
CA LEU A 314 9.48 8.56 5.38
C LEU A 314 10.23 9.36 4.32
N ILE A 315 11.50 9.02 4.06
CA ILE A 315 12.32 9.70 3.04
C ILE A 315 11.77 9.41 1.63
N MET A 316 11.37 8.16 1.35
CA MET A 316 10.74 7.78 0.09
C MET A 316 9.45 8.55 -0.16
N GLU A 317 8.60 8.71 0.85
CA GLU A 317 7.34 9.46 0.72
C GLU A 317 7.59 10.91 0.26
N ILE A 318 8.59 11.59 0.82
CA ILE A 318 8.93 12.96 0.41
C ILE A 318 9.45 13.02 -1.03
N ILE A 319 10.30 12.08 -1.43
CA ILE A 319 10.82 12.00 -2.81
C ILE A 319 9.66 11.73 -3.79
N LEU A 320 8.77 10.80 -3.46
CA LEU A 320 7.64 10.44 -4.30
C LEU A 320 6.62 11.59 -4.40
N LEU A 321 6.39 12.34 -3.31
CA LEU A 321 5.60 13.58 -3.31
C LEU A 321 6.15 14.58 -4.34
N HIS A 322 7.44 14.89 -4.30
CA HIS A 322 8.04 15.85 -5.23
C HIS A 322 8.04 15.34 -6.68
N ARG A 323 8.25 14.04 -6.87
CA ARG A 323 8.11 13.39 -8.19
C ARG A 323 6.69 13.50 -8.72
N PHE A 324 5.68 13.30 -7.86
CA PHE A 324 4.27 13.46 -8.21
C PHE A 324 3.96 14.90 -8.65
N LEU A 325 4.34 15.89 -7.84
CA LEU A 325 4.11 17.31 -8.13
C LEU A 325 4.71 17.72 -9.48
N ARG A 326 5.95 17.26 -9.78
CA ARG A 326 6.60 17.48 -11.10
C ARG A 326 5.89 16.77 -12.24
N LYS A 327 5.60 15.47 -12.06
CA LYS A 327 5.03 14.61 -13.11
C LYS A 327 3.65 15.12 -13.57
N PHE A 328 2.83 15.56 -12.63
CA PHE A 328 1.47 16.06 -12.91
C PHE A 328 1.39 17.56 -13.12
N LYS A 329 2.52 18.29 -13.00
CA LYS A 329 2.62 19.75 -13.14
C LYS A 329 1.56 20.46 -12.30
N VAL A 330 1.55 20.16 -11.00
CA VAL A 330 0.66 20.82 -10.05
C VAL A 330 1.23 22.20 -9.74
N ASP A 331 0.99 23.14 -10.65
CA ASP A 331 1.58 24.49 -10.59
C ASP A 331 0.84 25.43 -9.62
N SER A 332 -0.34 25.04 -9.13
CA SER A 332 -1.07 25.84 -8.13
C SER A 332 -0.35 25.77 -6.77
N PRO A 333 0.10 26.90 -6.19
CA PRO A 333 0.77 26.89 -4.88
C PRO A 333 -0.11 26.28 -3.78
N SER A 334 -1.42 26.49 -3.90
CA SER A 334 -2.44 25.98 -3.00
C SER A 334 -2.63 24.46 -3.12
N GLY A 335 -2.70 23.91 -4.33
CA GLY A 335 -2.82 22.47 -4.57
C GLY A 335 -1.54 21.70 -4.23
N SER A 336 -0.37 22.30 -4.50
CA SER A 336 0.92 21.76 -4.08
C SER A 336 1.01 21.70 -2.54
N TRP A 337 0.64 22.79 -1.87
CA TRP A 337 0.65 22.84 -0.41
C TRP A 337 -0.35 21.87 0.23
N GLU A 338 -1.52 21.66 -0.38
CA GLU A 338 -2.48 20.66 0.10
C GLU A 338 -1.87 19.25 0.11
N MET A 339 -1.08 18.89 -0.91
CA MET A 339 -0.39 17.60 -0.94
C MET A 339 0.73 17.51 0.09
N HIS A 340 1.52 18.58 0.26
CA HIS A 340 2.47 18.66 1.36
C HIS A 340 1.78 18.45 2.72
N ALA A 341 0.62 19.09 2.91
CA ALA A 341 -0.13 18.99 4.15
C ALA A 341 -0.69 17.59 4.40
N ARG A 342 -1.23 16.93 3.37
CA ARG A 342 -1.72 15.55 3.45
C ARG A 342 -0.58 14.57 3.79
N THR A 343 0.59 14.75 3.19
CA THR A 343 1.79 13.95 3.51
C THR A 343 2.24 14.16 4.95
N ILE A 344 2.32 15.41 5.42
CA ILE A 344 2.69 15.72 6.81
C ILE A 344 1.70 15.09 7.79
N LEU A 345 0.39 15.21 7.55
CA LEU A 345 -0.63 14.58 8.38
C LEU A 345 -0.54 13.05 8.35
N GLY A 346 -0.25 12.45 7.20
CA GLY A 346 0.02 11.01 7.09
C GLY A 346 1.18 10.54 7.99
N ILE A 347 2.28 11.30 8.00
CA ILE A 347 3.45 11.01 8.85
C ILE A 347 3.13 11.20 10.34
N ILE A 348 2.37 12.24 10.70
CA ILE A 348 1.91 12.45 12.08
C ILE A 348 1.01 11.29 12.55
N ARG A 349 0.07 10.84 11.70
CA ARG A 349 -0.78 9.67 11.99
C ARG A 349 0.04 8.40 12.16
N LEU A 350 1.04 8.18 11.31
CA LEU A 350 1.97 7.05 11.45
C LEU A 350 2.71 7.09 12.78
N HIS A 351 3.22 8.26 13.17
CA HIS A 351 3.90 8.43 14.45
C HIS A 351 2.97 8.11 15.63
N ALA A 352 1.74 8.63 15.59
CA ALA A 352 0.74 8.36 16.62
C ALA A 352 0.35 6.87 16.70
N ALA A 353 0.17 6.20 15.56
CA ALA A 353 -0.10 4.77 15.51
C ALA A 353 1.08 3.95 16.05
N ARG A 354 2.32 4.36 15.78
CA ARG A 354 3.54 3.71 16.30
C ARG A 354 3.68 3.90 17.81
N GLU A 355 3.38 5.08 18.34
CA GLU A 355 3.38 5.35 19.78
C GLU A 355 2.23 4.65 20.51
N MET A 356 1.10 4.43 19.84
CA MET A 356 -0.01 3.63 20.38
C MET A 356 0.31 2.13 20.36
N LEU A 357 0.94 1.62 19.29
CA LEU A 357 1.21 0.19 19.05
C LEU A 357 2.70 -0.16 19.23
N ARG A 358 3.35 0.37 20.28
CA ARG A 358 4.82 0.26 20.47
C ARG A 358 5.41 -1.14 20.34
N ILE A 359 4.69 -2.17 20.79
CA ILE A 359 5.17 -3.56 20.80
C ILE A 359 5.10 -4.19 19.40
N SER A 360 4.11 -3.80 18.61
CA SER A 360 3.95 -4.23 17.22
C SER A 360 3.73 -3.00 16.35
N PRO A 361 4.79 -2.24 16.04
CA PRO A 361 4.66 -1.00 15.28
C PRO A 361 4.04 -1.28 13.91
N PRO A 362 3.18 -0.39 13.42
CA PRO A 362 2.53 -0.58 12.13
C PRO A 362 3.52 -0.49 10.98
N VAL A 363 3.19 -1.14 9.87
CA VAL A 363 3.93 -1.02 8.61
C VAL A 363 3.83 0.42 8.13
N PRO A 364 4.94 1.17 7.98
CA PRO A 364 4.92 2.59 7.63
C PRO A 364 4.10 2.92 6.38
N LYS A 365 4.22 2.08 5.35
CA LYS A 365 3.60 2.27 4.03
C LYS A 365 2.09 2.47 4.10
N ASN A 366 1.42 1.82 5.06
CA ASN A 366 -0.04 1.90 5.23
C ASN A 366 -0.56 3.32 5.53
N PHE A 367 0.30 4.22 5.99
CA PHE A 367 -0.04 5.60 6.35
C PHE A 367 0.51 6.64 5.37
N LEU A 368 1.34 6.22 4.42
CA LEU A 368 2.05 7.08 3.47
C LEU A 368 1.36 6.98 2.11
N ILE A 369 0.94 8.10 1.55
CA ILE A 369 0.06 8.12 0.37
C ILE A 369 0.81 7.59 -0.85
N PHE A 370 2.02 8.09 -1.10
CA PHE A 370 2.74 7.74 -2.31
C PHE A 370 3.43 6.40 -2.22
N ASP A 371 4.01 6.07 -1.07
CA ASP A 371 4.61 4.74 -0.85
C ASP A 371 3.55 3.63 -0.98
N LEU A 372 2.33 3.86 -0.46
CA LEU A 372 1.19 2.95 -0.66
C LEU A 372 0.82 2.80 -2.14
N LEU A 373 0.68 3.91 -2.87
CA LEU A 373 0.25 3.90 -4.28
C LEU A 373 1.35 3.42 -5.26
N ASP A 374 2.62 3.48 -4.86
CA ASP A 374 3.71 2.92 -5.64
C ASP A 374 3.66 1.39 -5.65
N GLU A 375 3.30 0.77 -4.51
CA GLU A 375 3.18 -0.68 -4.38
C GLU A 375 1.83 -1.26 -4.82
N LEU A 376 0.74 -0.50 -4.66
CA LEU A 376 -0.59 -0.97 -5.02
C LEU A 376 -0.71 -1.18 -6.55
N PRO A 377 -1.30 -2.30 -7.02
CA PRO A 377 -1.61 -2.45 -8.43
C PRO A 377 -2.56 -1.33 -8.86
N LYS A 378 -2.37 -0.76 -10.06
CA LYS A 378 -3.16 0.40 -10.55
C LYS A 378 -3.09 1.68 -9.70
N GLY A 379 -2.19 1.76 -8.72
CA GLY A 379 -1.98 3.00 -7.95
C GLY A 379 -1.58 4.19 -8.83
N ASP A 380 -1.03 3.98 -10.03
CA ASP A 380 -0.78 5.04 -11.02
C ASP A 380 -2.06 5.71 -11.53
N TYR A 381 -3.16 4.97 -11.71
CA TYR A 381 -4.47 5.56 -12.03
C TYR A 381 -5.04 6.35 -10.86
N VAL A 382 -4.86 5.86 -9.63
CA VAL A 382 -5.27 6.58 -8.43
C VAL A 382 -4.50 7.89 -8.29
N LEU A 383 -3.20 7.90 -8.61
CA LEU A 383 -2.41 9.14 -8.66
C LEU A 383 -2.89 10.10 -9.75
N GLU A 384 -3.29 9.60 -10.92
CA GLU A 384 -3.87 10.41 -12.00
C GLU A 384 -5.18 11.08 -11.55
N GLU A 385 -6.12 10.32 -11.00
CA GLU A 385 -7.39 10.84 -10.46
C GLU A 385 -7.16 11.79 -9.28
N LEU A 386 -6.20 11.49 -8.41
CA LEU A 386 -5.81 12.34 -7.29
C LEU A 386 -5.32 13.70 -7.81
N ALA A 387 -4.46 13.71 -8.83
CA ALA A 387 -3.99 14.94 -9.46
C ALA A 387 -5.12 15.75 -10.13
N GLU A 388 -6.09 15.08 -10.75
CA GLU A 388 -7.28 15.74 -11.30
C GLU A 388 -8.18 16.35 -10.23
N SER A 389 -8.34 15.66 -9.09
CA SER A 389 -9.12 16.16 -7.96
C SER A 389 -8.54 17.45 -7.38
N LEU A 390 -7.20 17.57 -7.34
CA LEU A 390 -6.51 18.77 -6.86
C LEU A 390 -6.74 20.00 -7.74
N LYS A 391 -6.91 19.82 -9.06
CA LYS A 391 -7.20 20.93 -9.98
C LYS A 391 -8.58 21.55 -9.76
N LYS A 392 -9.50 20.81 -9.15
CA LYS A 392 -10.89 21.20 -8.90
C LYS A 392 -11.17 21.53 -7.43
N LEU A 393 -10.17 21.41 -6.55
CA LEU A 393 -10.34 21.52 -5.10
C LEU A 393 -10.52 22.98 -4.68
N ASP A 394 -11.54 23.24 -3.84
CA ASP A 394 -11.75 24.53 -3.19
C ASP A 394 -10.80 24.65 -1.98
N VAL A 395 -9.63 25.25 -2.20
CA VAL A 395 -8.49 25.22 -1.24
C VAL A 395 -8.75 26.06 0.03
N GLY A 396 -9.90 26.73 0.12
CA GLY A 396 -10.33 27.48 1.31
C GLY A 396 -11.11 26.69 2.35
N HIS A 397 -11.42 25.40 2.11
CA HIS A 397 -12.26 24.63 3.03
C HIS A 397 -11.56 24.44 4.40
N PRO A 398 -12.18 24.79 5.54
CA PRO A 398 -11.59 24.67 6.87
C PRO A 398 -11.12 23.26 7.26
N CYS A 399 -11.76 22.23 6.71
CA CYS A 399 -11.39 20.82 6.91
C CYS A 399 -10.32 20.27 5.93
N SER A 400 -9.79 21.10 5.03
CA SER A 400 -8.66 20.69 4.17
C SER A 400 -7.41 20.39 5.00
N ALA A 401 -6.50 19.57 4.47
CA ALA A 401 -5.26 19.25 5.19
C ALA A 401 -4.43 20.52 5.46
N SER A 402 -4.36 21.42 4.48
CA SER A 402 -3.67 22.71 4.61
C SER A 402 -4.27 23.60 5.70
N SER A 403 -5.60 23.69 5.79
CA SER A 403 -6.31 24.45 6.82
C SER A 403 -6.13 23.84 8.21
N ILE A 404 -6.16 22.51 8.31
CA ILE A 404 -5.92 21.78 9.58
C ILE A 404 -4.51 22.03 10.11
N LEU A 405 -3.48 21.95 9.25
CA LEU A 405 -2.11 22.26 9.69
C LEU A 405 -1.95 23.73 10.09
N ARG A 406 -2.67 24.65 9.45
CA ARG A 406 -2.71 26.06 9.85
C ARG A 406 -3.41 26.25 11.19
N SER A 407 -4.57 25.62 11.40
CA SER A 407 -5.33 25.75 12.64
C SER A 407 -4.63 25.10 13.83
N LEU A 408 -3.74 24.14 13.58
CA LEU A 408 -2.86 23.54 14.59
C LEU A 408 -1.54 24.29 14.80
N ASN A 409 -1.37 25.49 14.22
CA ASN A 409 -0.13 26.31 14.23
C ASN A 409 1.14 25.63 13.68
N ILE A 410 0.99 24.50 12.99
CA ILE A 410 2.12 23.82 12.34
C ILE A 410 2.59 24.62 11.15
N SER A 411 1.67 25.27 10.41
CA SER A 411 2.00 26.13 9.26
C SER A 411 1.60 27.58 9.48
N ARG A 412 2.55 28.51 9.34
CA ARG A 412 2.32 29.97 9.37
C ARG A 412 2.04 30.55 7.98
N MET A 413 1.93 29.71 6.95
CA MET A 413 1.78 30.17 5.58
C MET A 413 0.39 30.81 5.37
N SER A 414 0.39 32.13 5.24
CA SER A 414 -0.75 32.91 4.76
C SER A 414 -0.85 32.72 3.24
N VAL A 415 -1.57 31.70 2.80
CA VAL A 415 -2.05 31.67 1.42
C VAL A 415 -3.02 32.84 1.29
N PRO A 416 -2.89 33.75 0.31
CA PRO A 416 -3.89 34.77 0.07
C PRO A 416 -5.23 34.06 -0.12
N VAL A 417 -6.16 34.29 0.80
CA VAL A 417 -7.56 33.98 0.55
C VAL A 417 -7.95 34.91 -0.58
N GLU A 418 -7.93 34.42 -1.82
CA GLU A 418 -8.65 35.12 -2.89
C GLU A 418 -10.06 35.30 -2.37
N VAL A 419 -10.46 36.57 -2.28
CA VAL A 419 -11.71 37.04 -1.69
C VAL A 419 -12.81 36.04 -2.00
N VAL A 420 -13.31 35.38 -0.95
CA VAL A 420 -14.56 34.65 -0.98
C VAL A 420 -15.57 35.61 -1.59
N LYS A 421 -15.93 35.40 -2.85
CA LYS A 421 -17.22 35.91 -3.32
C LYS A 421 -18.21 35.23 -2.40
N GLU A 422 -18.98 36.02 -1.65
CA GLU A 422 -20.18 35.53 -0.99
C GLU A 422 -20.98 34.79 -2.07
N ILE A 423 -20.92 33.46 -2.03
CA ILE A 423 -21.64 32.57 -2.94
C ILE A 423 -22.62 31.85 -2.04
N ASP A 424 -23.86 32.30 -2.11
CA ASP A 424 -25.11 31.61 -1.82
C ASP A 424 -24.94 30.17 -1.29
N ASP A 425 -24.89 30.04 0.03
CA ASP A 425 -24.76 28.78 0.77
C ASP A 425 -25.97 27.83 0.59
N SER A 426 -27.01 28.23 -0.16
CA SER A 426 -28.23 27.45 -0.34
C SER A 426 -28.20 26.44 -1.50
N ASN A 427 -27.07 26.22 -2.17
CA ASN A 427 -27.01 25.36 -3.37
C ASN A 427 -25.87 24.33 -3.42
N ARG A 428 -25.26 23.97 -2.28
CA ARG A 428 -24.18 22.96 -2.26
C ARG A 428 -24.54 21.67 -1.52
N ILE A 429 -25.38 20.82 -2.13
CA ILE A 429 -25.21 19.34 -2.32
C ILE A 429 -26.17 18.98 -3.49
N PRO A 430 -25.82 18.24 -4.58
CA PRO A 430 -24.70 17.32 -4.83
C PRO A 430 -23.83 17.73 -6.05
N GLY A 431 -22.55 18.01 -5.81
CA GLY A 431 -21.59 18.30 -6.89
C GLY A 431 -20.13 18.00 -6.53
N GLN A 432 -19.83 17.82 -5.24
CA GLN A 432 -18.58 17.26 -4.74
C GLN A 432 -18.53 15.72 -4.90
N THR A 433 -19.68 15.10 -5.18
CA THR A 433 -19.90 13.66 -5.31
C THR A 433 -19.20 13.04 -6.52
N ASP A 434 -19.09 13.75 -7.64
CA ASP A 434 -18.62 13.12 -8.89
C ASP A 434 -17.11 12.84 -8.90
N ASN A 435 -16.29 13.71 -8.30
CA ASN A 435 -14.83 13.49 -8.24
C ASN A 435 -14.43 12.61 -7.04
N VAL A 436 -15.11 12.75 -5.89
CA VAL A 436 -14.89 11.83 -4.75
C VAL A 436 -15.35 10.43 -5.13
N SER A 437 -16.40 10.28 -5.94
CA SER A 437 -16.81 8.98 -6.48
C SER A 437 -15.87 8.47 -7.56
N SER A 438 -15.31 9.29 -8.47
CA SER A 438 -14.34 8.81 -9.46
C SER A 438 -13.05 8.31 -8.79
N LEU A 439 -12.48 9.10 -7.87
CA LEU A 439 -11.31 8.72 -7.09
C LEU A 439 -11.59 7.51 -6.19
N GLY A 440 -12.76 7.48 -5.54
CA GLY A 440 -13.21 6.35 -4.72
C GLY A 440 -13.30 5.06 -5.53
N ASN A 441 -13.92 5.10 -6.70
CA ASN A 441 -14.01 3.97 -7.61
C ASN A 441 -12.62 3.48 -8.07
N ALA A 442 -11.69 4.40 -8.35
CA ALA A 442 -10.32 4.05 -8.72
C ALA A 442 -9.57 3.35 -7.56
N ILE A 443 -9.75 3.82 -6.32
CA ILE A 443 -9.19 3.21 -5.11
C ILE A 443 -9.77 1.81 -4.90
N ASP A 444 -11.10 1.66 -4.99
CA ASP A 444 -11.77 0.37 -4.84
C ASP A 444 -11.33 -0.63 -5.91
N GLN A 445 -11.16 -0.17 -7.16
CA GLN A 445 -10.63 -0.99 -8.24
C GLN A 445 -9.18 -1.44 -7.97
N ALA A 446 -8.29 -0.53 -7.59
CA ALA A 446 -6.91 -0.84 -7.24
C ALA A 446 -6.84 -1.86 -6.08
N ARG A 447 -7.74 -1.74 -5.11
CA ARG A 447 -7.84 -2.65 -3.97
C ARG A 447 -8.32 -4.04 -4.36
N GLU A 448 -9.36 -4.16 -5.18
CA GLU A 448 -9.83 -5.48 -5.62
C GLU A 448 -8.74 -6.23 -6.39
N GLU A 449 -7.94 -5.53 -7.19
CA GLU A 449 -6.78 -6.14 -7.84
C GLU A 449 -5.67 -6.51 -6.86
N ALA A 450 -5.43 -5.68 -5.84
CA ALA A 450 -4.48 -6.01 -4.77
C ALA A 450 -4.87 -7.30 -4.04
N LYS A 451 -6.17 -7.49 -3.74
CA LYS A 451 -6.69 -8.72 -3.13
C LYS A 451 -6.51 -9.94 -4.03
N GLU A 452 -6.71 -9.80 -5.35
CA GLU A 452 -6.44 -10.89 -6.30
C GLU A 452 -4.95 -11.27 -6.31
N ILE A 453 -4.05 -10.28 -6.29
CA ILE A 453 -2.60 -10.50 -6.21
C ILE A 453 -2.20 -11.12 -4.86
N GLU A 454 -2.78 -10.68 -3.75
CA GLU A 454 -2.49 -11.21 -2.41
C GLU A 454 -2.92 -12.68 -2.30
N LYS A 455 -4.11 -13.03 -2.81
CA LYS A 455 -4.54 -14.44 -2.92
C LYS A 455 -3.55 -15.26 -3.76
N ALA A 456 -3.08 -14.73 -4.88
CA ALA A 456 -2.09 -15.39 -5.70
C ALA A 456 -0.74 -15.56 -4.97
N LYS A 457 -0.28 -14.53 -4.24
CA LYS A 457 0.94 -14.59 -3.42
C LYS A 457 0.82 -15.59 -2.27
N ALA A 458 -0.34 -15.69 -1.63
CA ALA A 458 -0.61 -16.67 -0.59
C ALA A 458 -0.42 -18.12 -1.11
N THR A 459 -0.87 -18.42 -2.33
CA THR A 459 -0.62 -19.75 -2.95
C THR A 459 0.87 -20.01 -3.20
N VAL A 460 1.68 -18.96 -3.44
CA VAL A 460 3.13 -19.09 -3.55
C VAL A 460 3.74 -19.36 -2.18
N GLU A 461 3.30 -18.67 -1.14
CA GLU A 461 3.83 -18.79 0.23
C GLU A 461 3.49 -20.14 0.87
N GLU A 462 2.28 -20.65 0.65
CA GLU A 462 1.88 -22.01 1.05
C GLU A 462 2.86 -23.04 0.48
N LEU A 463 3.16 -22.96 -0.82
CA LEU A 463 4.16 -23.82 -1.47
C LEU A 463 5.59 -23.61 -0.96
N LYS A 464 5.94 -22.41 -0.50
CA LYS A 464 7.25 -22.15 0.13
C LYS A 464 7.32 -22.76 1.53
N GLY A 465 6.22 -22.74 2.28
CA GLY A 465 6.11 -23.29 3.64
C GLY A 465 6.07 -24.82 3.66
N GLU A 466 5.46 -25.46 2.66
CA GLU A 466 5.26 -26.91 2.60
C GLU A 466 6.52 -27.74 2.24
N GLY A 467 7.68 -27.11 2.03
CA GLY A 467 8.94 -27.86 2.17
C GLY A 467 10.14 -27.32 1.43
N MET A 468 11.06 -26.72 2.19
CA MET A 468 12.46 -26.51 1.80
C MET A 468 13.23 -27.82 1.46
N GLY A 469 12.62 -29.01 1.61
CA GLY A 469 13.19 -30.29 1.17
C GLY A 469 12.65 -30.82 -0.16
N ASN A 470 11.48 -30.36 -0.61
CA ASN A 470 10.70 -31.01 -1.68
C ASN A 470 10.77 -30.31 -3.05
N SER A 471 11.39 -29.12 -3.13
CA SER A 471 11.49 -28.35 -4.39
C SER A 471 12.14 -29.13 -5.53
N VAL A 472 13.16 -29.93 -5.26
CA VAL A 472 13.82 -30.77 -6.28
C VAL A 472 12.84 -31.82 -6.83
N GLN A 473 11.96 -32.35 -5.99
CA GLN A 473 10.95 -33.33 -6.40
C GLN A 473 9.84 -32.69 -7.23
N VAL A 474 9.43 -31.47 -6.89
CA VAL A 474 8.49 -30.66 -7.70
C VAL A 474 9.06 -30.41 -9.10
N LEU A 475 10.34 -30.02 -9.17
CA LEU A 475 11.03 -29.81 -10.45
C LEU A 475 11.09 -31.11 -11.26
N MET A 476 11.47 -32.23 -10.64
CA MET A 476 11.53 -33.53 -11.31
C MET A 476 10.15 -33.99 -11.78
N GLY A 477 9.09 -33.76 -11.00
CA GLY A 477 7.71 -34.06 -11.37
C GLY A 477 7.25 -33.26 -12.59
N LEU A 478 7.54 -31.96 -12.63
CA LEU A 478 7.20 -31.08 -13.75
C LEU A 478 8.04 -31.42 -15.00
N ILE A 479 9.33 -31.70 -14.85
CA ILE A 479 10.20 -32.17 -15.94
C ILE A 479 9.72 -33.51 -16.47
N LYS A 480 9.24 -34.44 -15.62
CA LYS A 480 8.70 -35.73 -16.06
C LYS A 480 7.43 -35.56 -16.91
N GLN A 481 6.60 -34.57 -16.62
CA GLN A 481 5.45 -34.25 -17.47
C GLN A 481 5.88 -33.72 -18.85
N LEU A 482 6.90 -32.86 -18.90
CA LEU A 482 7.48 -32.38 -20.16
C LEU A 482 8.22 -33.50 -20.91
N GLY A 483 8.90 -34.37 -20.17
CA GLY A 483 9.67 -35.51 -20.64
C GLY A 483 8.84 -36.61 -21.29
N ARG A 484 7.50 -36.53 -21.20
CA ARG A 484 6.58 -37.40 -21.96
C ARG A 484 6.70 -37.17 -23.48
N LEU A 485 7.24 -36.02 -23.91
CA LEU A 485 7.57 -35.70 -25.31
C LEU A 485 9.01 -36.11 -25.69
N MET A 486 9.90 -36.32 -24.71
CA MET A 486 11.30 -36.67 -24.92
C MET A 486 11.51 -37.98 -25.70
N PRO A 487 10.80 -39.10 -25.41
CA PRO A 487 11.04 -40.34 -26.16
C PRO A 487 10.67 -40.21 -27.65
N TYR A 488 9.67 -39.41 -28.00
CA TYR A 488 9.31 -39.17 -29.41
C TYR A 488 10.37 -38.36 -30.16
N ILE A 489 10.97 -37.35 -29.52
CA ILE A 489 12.05 -36.56 -30.11
C ILE A 489 13.33 -37.40 -30.20
N GLN A 490 13.57 -38.21 -29.18
CA GLN A 490 14.73 -39.08 -29.09
C GLN A 490 14.66 -40.21 -30.14
N GLU A 491 13.50 -40.86 -30.33
CA GLU A 491 13.25 -41.87 -31.40
C GLU A 491 13.46 -41.29 -32.82
N VAL A 492 13.16 -40.00 -33.01
CA VAL A 492 13.40 -39.28 -34.27
C VAL A 492 14.87 -38.92 -34.47
N LEU A 493 15.60 -38.59 -33.39
CA LEU A 493 17.03 -38.26 -33.45
C LEU A 493 17.92 -39.52 -33.51
N THR A 494 17.53 -40.62 -32.88
CA THR A 494 18.28 -41.88 -32.82
C THR A 494 18.11 -42.75 -34.07
N TRP A 495 17.39 -42.27 -35.09
CA TRP A 495 17.17 -42.99 -36.36
C TRP A 495 16.49 -44.37 -36.18
N GLU A 496 15.69 -44.55 -35.13
CA GLU A 496 14.98 -45.83 -34.89
C GLU A 496 13.92 -46.13 -35.97
N ARG A 497 13.39 -45.09 -36.65
CA ARG A 497 12.50 -45.22 -37.82
C ARG A 497 13.02 -44.43 -39.03
N PRO A 498 13.91 -45.00 -39.86
CA PRO A 498 14.66 -44.26 -40.89
C PRO A 498 13.78 -43.59 -41.97
N LEU A 499 12.60 -44.17 -42.27
CA LEU A 499 11.66 -43.56 -43.22
C LEU A 499 10.95 -42.33 -42.64
N CYS A 500 10.56 -42.38 -41.36
CA CYS A 500 9.90 -41.27 -40.69
C CYS A 500 10.87 -40.11 -40.43
N THR A 501 12.12 -40.40 -40.04
CA THR A 501 13.15 -39.39 -39.80
C THR A 501 13.60 -38.73 -41.09
N SER A 502 13.75 -39.48 -42.19
CA SER A 502 14.03 -38.92 -43.52
C SER A 502 12.93 -37.97 -44.01
N ILE A 503 11.66 -38.35 -43.85
CA ILE A 503 10.50 -37.48 -44.18
C ILE A 503 10.49 -36.23 -43.30
N PHE A 504 10.82 -36.36 -42.01
CA PHE A 504 10.89 -35.22 -41.09
C PHE A 504 12.04 -34.26 -41.44
N VAL A 505 13.22 -34.78 -41.78
CA VAL A 505 14.37 -33.97 -42.22
C VAL A 505 14.08 -33.29 -43.57
N LEU A 506 13.45 -34.00 -44.51
CA LEU A 506 13.09 -33.43 -45.81
C LEU A 506 12.03 -32.34 -45.67
N THR A 507 11.01 -32.54 -44.83
CA THR A 507 9.97 -31.53 -44.58
C THR A 507 10.52 -30.31 -43.86
N THR A 508 11.39 -30.47 -42.86
CA THR A 508 12.06 -29.34 -42.18
C THR A 508 12.98 -28.56 -43.11
N LEU A 509 13.76 -29.23 -43.96
CA LEU A 509 14.60 -28.58 -44.98
C LEU A 509 13.77 -27.82 -46.02
N ILE A 510 12.65 -28.37 -46.48
CA ILE A 510 11.72 -27.70 -47.40
C ILE A 510 11.09 -26.47 -46.74
N VAL A 511 10.68 -26.56 -45.47
CA VAL A 511 10.12 -25.42 -44.71
C VAL A 511 11.13 -24.29 -44.56
N ILE A 512 12.40 -24.61 -44.32
CA ILE A 512 13.49 -23.62 -44.24
C ILE A 512 13.73 -22.99 -45.61
N TYR A 513 13.80 -23.80 -46.68
CA TYR A 513 14.07 -23.34 -48.04
C TYR A 513 13.00 -22.39 -48.59
N ILE A 514 11.72 -22.62 -48.26
CA ILE A 514 10.59 -21.81 -48.74
C ILE A 514 10.32 -20.58 -47.82
N GLU A 515 11.12 -20.35 -46.78
CA GLU A 515 10.89 -19.32 -45.74
C GLU A 515 9.55 -19.51 -44.98
N TRP A 516 9.04 -20.75 -44.87
CA TRP A 516 7.77 -21.05 -44.18
C TRP A 516 7.89 -21.17 -42.66
N ILE A 517 9.07 -20.88 -42.11
CA ILE A 517 9.36 -20.92 -40.67
C ILE A 517 8.31 -20.11 -39.87
N GLY A 518 7.96 -18.90 -40.33
CA GLY A 518 6.94 -18.08 -39.67
C GLY A 518 5.55 -18.75 -39.62
N LYS A 519 5.13 -19.37 -40.74
CA LYS A 519 3.85 -20.10 -40.83
C LYS A 519 3.84 -21.38 -39.98
N ALA A 520 4.97 -22.07 -39.89
CA ALA A 520 5.13 -23.24 -39.04
C ALA A 520 5.02 -22.88 -37.55
N ILE A 521 5.65 -21.78 -37.12
CA ILE A 521 5.53 -21.26 -35.75
C ILE A 521 4.09 -20.81 -35.47
N ALA A 522 3.45 -20.12 -36.43
CA ALA A 522 2.04 -19.72 -36.30
C ALA A 522 1.09 -20.92 -36.13
N ALA A 523 1.30 -22.00 -36.89
CA ALA A 523 0.52 -23.23 -36.75
C ALA A 523 0.72 -23.88 -35.38
N LEU A 524 1.95 -23.86 -34.84
CA LEU A 524 2.25 -24.37 -33.50
C LEU A 524 1.55 -23.54 -32.40
N LEU A 525 1.62 -22.20 -32.50
CA LEU A 525 0.91 -21.31 -31.57
C LEU A 525 -0.60 -21.55 -31.59
N LEU A 526 -1.21 -21.63 -32.77
CA LEU A 526 -2.65 -21.95 -32.87
C LEU A 526 -2.97 -23.36 -32.35
N GLY A 527 -2.08 -24.33 -32.54
CA GLY A 527 -2.18 -25.66 -31.95
C GLY A 527 -2.21 -25.61 -30.42
N THR A 528 -1.33 -24.83 -29.80
CA THR A 528 -1.32 -24.64 -28.33
C THR A 528 -2.60 -23.97 -27.82
N VAL A 529 -3.10 -22.93 -28.51
CA VAL A 529 -4.38 -22.29 -28.18
C VAL A 529 -5.53 -23.29 -28.29
N ALA A 530 -5.56 -24.11 -29.34
CA ALA A 530 -6.56 -25.14 -29.51
C ALA A 530 -6.51 -26.17 -28.36
N THR A 531 -5.32 -26.56 -27.90
CA THR A 531 -5.18 -27.45 -26.73
C THR A 531 -5.67 -26.79 -25.45
N MET A 532 -5.41 -25.50 -25.21
CA MET A 532 -5.92 -24.75 -24.05
C MET A 532 -7.45 -24.65 -24.06
N ILE A 533 -8.06 -24.41 -25.22
CA ILE A 533 -9.52 -24.40 -25.39
C ILE A 533 -10.10 -25.80 -25.19
N TRP A 534 -9.42 -26.83 -25.70
CA TRP A 534 -9.81 -28.23 -25.55
C TRP A 534 -9.80 -28.68 -24.08
N THR A 535 -8.75 -28.33 -23.33
CA THR A 535 -8.66 -28.63 -21.89
C THR A 535 -9.77 -27.92 -21.11
N ARG A 536 -10.09 -26.66 -21.46
CA ARG A 536 -11.18 -25.91 -20.83
C ARG A 536 -12.57 -26.52 -21.09
N ARG A 537 -12.87 -26.95 -22.33
CA ARG A 537 -14.16 -27.57 -22.68
C ARG A 537 -14.41 -28.91 -22.02
N ARG A 538 -13.36 -29.59 -21.56
CA ARG A 538 -13.42 -30.91 -20.92
C ARG A 538 -13.41 -30.83 -19.38
N GLY A 539 -13.64 -29.63 -18.85
CA GLY A 539 -13.30 -29.18 -17.50
C GLY A 539 -13.87 -29.93 -16.29
N ASP A 540 -14.78 -30.89 -16.44
CA ASP A 540 -15.31 -31.67 -15.30
C ASP A 540 -14.63 -33.03 -15.09
N VAL A 541 -13.81 -33.52 -16.03
CA VAL A 541 -13.26 -34.90 -15.98
C VAL A 541 -11.77 -34.93 -15.58
N LEU A 542 -11.14 -33.77 -15.36
CA LEU A 542 -9.70 -33.65 -15.09
C LEU A 542 -9.34 -33.00 -13.74
N ASP A 543 -10.30 -32.81 -12.83
CA ASP A 543 -10.00 -32.29 -11.49
C ASP A 543 -9.17 -33.31 -10.68
N GLU A 544 -9.44 -34.61 -10.88
CA GLU A 544 -8.68 -35.71 -10.28
C GLU A 544 -7.27 -35.90 -10.88
N ALA A 545 -7.05 -35.48 -12.14
CA ALA A 545 -5.81 -35.77 -12.88
C ALA A 545 -4.92 -34.53 -13.14
N SER A 546 -5.37 -33.34 -12.72
CA SER A 546 -4.59 -32.09 -12.77
C SER A 546 -3.98 -31.68 -11.42
N LYS A 547 -4.12 -32.53 -10.40
CA LYS A 547 -3.26 -32.52 -9.22
C LYS A 547 -1.94 -33.17 -9.58
N ILE A 548 -0.85 -32.42 -9.43
CA ILE A 548 0.50 -32.96 -9.58
C ILE A 548 0.74 -33.87 -8.36
N VAL A 549 0.39 -35.14 -8.48
CA VAL A 549 0.66 -36.14 -7.45
C VAL A 549 2.15 -36.46 -7.50
N ILE A 550 2.89 -36.02 -6.49
CA ILE A 550 4.30 -36.34 -6.31
C ILE A 550 4.39 -37.55 -5.39
N TYR A 551 4.93 -38.65 -5.90
CA TYR A 551 5.19 -39.87 -5.13
C TYR A 551 6.46 -39.68 -4.29
N THR A 552 6.32 -39.61 -2.97
CA THR A 552 7.46 -39.57 -2.04
C THR A 552 8.00 -41.00 -1.83
N GLY A 553 8.82 -41.48 -2.76
CA GLY A 553 9.68 -42.65 -2.53
C GLY A 553 11.09 -42.16 -2.21
N SER A 554 11.47 -42.13 -0.93
CA SER A 554 12.81 -41.74 -0.52
C SER A 554 13.75 -42.94 -0.51
N ASP A 555 14.71 -42.97 -1.42
CA ASP A 555 16.02 -43.56 -1.18
C ASP A 555 17.02 -42.44 -1.43
N HIS A 556 17.55 -41.82 -0.36
CA HIS A 556 18.95 -41.39 -0.25
C HIS A 556 19.17 -40.68 1.10
N THR A 557 20.29 -41.05 1.71
CA THR A 557 20.68 -40.90 3.11
C THR A 557 21.13 -39.49 3.48
N THR A 558 20.60 -39.01 4.60
CA THR A 558 20.67 -37.66 5.18
C THR A 558 21.98 -37.27 5.88
N MET A 559 23.05 -38.06 5.82
CA MET A 559 24.20 -37.84 6.71
C MET A 559 25.45 -37.22 6.06
N GLU A 560 25.65 -37.29 4.74
CA GLU A 560 26.95 -36.93 4.13
C GLU A 560 27.05 -35.52 3.50
N ASN A 561 25.96 -34.76 3.40
CA ASN A 561 25.97 -33.47 2.67
C ASN A 561 25.85 -32.20 3.53
N ILE A 562 25.88 -32.31 4.86
CA ILE A 562 25.48 -31.19 5.73
C ILE A 562 26.63 -30.21 6.07
N VAL A 563 27.90 -30.51 5.81
CA VAL A 563 29.00 -29.73 6.45
C VAL A 563 29.99 -29.00 5.50
N SER A 564 29.83 -29.00 4.16
CA SER A 564 30.87 -28.40 3.29
C SER A 564 30.47 -27.39 2.19
N ALA A 565 29.24 -26.84 2.15
CA ALA A 565 28.91 -25.76 1.19
C ALA A 565 27.77 -24.81 1.64
N GLN A 566 27.95 -24.08 2.74
CA GLN A 566 26.83 -23.40 3.43
C GLN A 566 26.46 -21.97 2.95
N HIS A 567 26.76 -21.60 1.70
CA HIS A 567 26.18 -20.40 1.06
C HIS A 567 25.81 -20.67 -0.41
N GLY A 568 26.65 -21.42 -1.13
CA GLY A 568 26.38 -21.82 -2.51
C GLY A 568 25.13 -22.70 -2.65
N LEU A 569 24.89 -23.62 -1.71
CA LEU A 569 23.71 -24.49 -1.75
C LEU A 569 22.40 -23.74 -1.49
N ARG A 570 22.42 -22.70 -0.64
CA ARG A 570 21.22 -21.88 -0.37
C ARG A 570 20.81 -21.12 -1.62
N ASN A 571 21.78 -20.51 -2.32
CA ASN A 571 21.52 -19.83 -3.58
C ASN A 571 20.99 -20.77 -4.68
N VAL A 572 21.55 -21.99 -4.78
CA VAL A 572 21.05 -23.00 -5.73
C VAL A 572 19.63 -23.44 -5.36
N TYR A 573 19.36 -23.61 -4.07
CA TYR A 573 18.04 -23.97 -3.58
C TYR A 573 17.00 -22.88 -3.89
N ASP A 574 17.32 -21.62 -3.59
CA ASP A 574 16.46 -20.47 -3.87
C ASP A 574 16.23 -20.33 -5.39
N LEU A 575 17.24 -20.62 -6.22
CA LEU A 575 17.11 -20.66 -7.68
C LEU A 575 16.13 -21.76 -8.11
N ILE A 576 16.27 -22.99 -7.60
CA ILE A 576 15.36 -24.11 -7.92
C ILE A 576 13.93 -23.77 -7.51
N GLN A 577 13.76 -23.20 -6.32
CA GLN A 577 12.45 -22.79 -5.83
C GLN A 577 11.83 -21.71 -6.72
N SER A 578 12.61 -20.71 -7.14
CA SER A 578 12.13 -19.68 -8.07
C SER A 578 11.73 -20.27 -9.43
N MET A 579 12.51 -21.21 -9.97
CA MET A 579 12.19 -21.90 -11.23
C MET A 579 10.90 -22.72 -11.13
N ASN A 580 10.68 -23.41 -10.01
CA ASN A 580 9.44 -24.16 -9.79
C ASN A 580 8.22 -23.24 -9.77
N ILE A 581 8.30 -22.11 -9.07
CA ILE A 581 7.21 -21.13 -9.01
C ILE A 581 6.89 -20.61 -10.43
N VAL A 582 7.93 -20.25 -11.20
CA VAL A 582 7.77 -19.80 -12.60
C VAL A 582 7.09 -20.88 -13.44
N LEU A 583 7.55 -22.13 -13.34
CA LEU A 583 7.03 -23.23 -14.14
C LEU A 583 5.58 -23.58 -13.78
N LEU A 584 5.24 -23.58 -12.49
CA LEU A 584 3.88 -23.80 -12.01
C LEU A 584 2.93 -22.67 -12.41
N LYS A 585 3.37 -21.40 -12.40
CA LYS A 585 2.59 -20.28 -12.94
C LYS A 585 2.31 -20.44 -14.44
N ILE A 586 3.33 -20.80 -15.23
CA ILE A 586 3.16 -21.09 -16.67
C ILE A 586 2.18 -22.26 -16.89
N TRP A 587 2.27 -23.30 -16.06
CA TRP A 587 1.36 -24.44 -16.13
C TRP A 587 -0.07 -24.06 -15.75
N SER A 588 -0.25 -23.18 -14.75
CA SER A 588 -1.56 -22.60 -14.36
C SER A 588 -2.26 -21.91 -15.53
N ILE A 589 -1.50 -21.15 -16.33
CA ILE A 589 -1.99 -20.51 -17.56
C ILE A 589 -2.33 -21.58 -18.60
N PHE A 590 -1.45 -22.57 -18.82
CA PHE A 590 -1.65 -23.62 -19.82
C PHE A 590 -2.89 -24.48 -19.55
N VAL A 591 -3.12 -24.85 -18.29
CA VAL A 591 -4.28 -25.63 -17.85
C VAL A 591 -5.54 -24.75 -17.74
N SER A 592 -5.42 -23.43 -17.96
CA SER A 592 -6.53 -22.45 -17.85
C SER A 592 -7.15 -22.36 -16.46
N LYS A 593 -6.38 -22.65 -15.39
CA LYS A 593 -6.83 -22.47 -14.00
C LYS A 593 -7.02 -21.01 -13.62
N ALA A 594 -6.33 -20.10 -14.31
CA ALA A 594 -6.55 -18.66 -14.25
C ALA A 594 -7.19 -18.14 -15.56
N PRO A 595 -8.53 -18.18 -15.70
CA PRO A 595 -9.20 -17.95 -16.98
C PRO A 595 -8.95 -16.54 -17.53
N LYS A 596 -8.93 -15.50 -16.67
CA LYS A 596 -8.61 -14.12 -17.07
C LYS A 596 -7.23 -14.02 -17.75
N HIS A 597 -6.21 -14.66 -17.18
CA HIS A 597 -4.84 -14.61 -17.71
C HIS A 597 -4.66 -15.54 -18.91
N ALA A 598 -5.28 -16.71 -18.89
CA ALA A 598 -5.27 -17.64 -20.02
C ALA A 598 -5.93 -17.01 -21.27
N ASP A 599 -7.04 -16.30 -21.13
CA ASP A 599 -7.72 -15.62 -22.23
C ASP A 599 -6.84 -14.53 -22.85
N LEU A 600 -6.14 -13.74 -22.03
CA LEU A 600 -5.17 -12.74 -22.50
C LEU A 600 -4.00 -13.38 -23.25
N VAL A 601 -3.42 -14.45 -22.69
CA VAL A 601 -2.30 -15.16 -23.34
C VAL A 601 -2.75 -15.81 -24.64
N MET A 602 -3.95 -16.42 -24.68
CA MET A 602 -4.53 -16.96 -25.91
C MET A 602 -4.71 -15.87 -26.97
N ALA A 603 -5.25 -14.71 -26.60
CA ALA A 603 -5.40 -13.58 -27.53
C ALA A 603 -4.04 -13.10 -28.08
N VAL A 604 -3.04 -12.92 -27.21
CA VAL A 604 -1.68 -12.54 -27.61
C VAL A 604 -1.06 -13.58 -28.53
N MET A 605 -1.20 -14.87 -28.22
CA MET A 605 -0.71 -15.96 -29.08
C MET A 605 -1.40 -15.98 -30.44
N VAL A 606 -2.71 -15.72 -30.51
CA VAL A 606 -3.45 -15.62 -31.78
C VAL A 606 -2.97 -14.42 -32.60
N VAL A 607 -2.83 -13.24 -31.98
CA VAL A 607 -2.32 -12.04 -32.67
C VAL A 607 -0.90 -12.27 -33.18
N ALA A 608 -0.02 -12.87 -32.36
CA ALA A 608 1.34 -13.23 -32.75
C ALA A 608 1.34 -14.25 -33.91
N ALA A 609 0.47 -15.25 -33.87
CA ALA A 609 0.34 -16.23 -34.94
C ALA A 609 -0.13 -15.59 -36.25
N VAL A 610 -1.09 -14.66 -36.20
CA VAL A 610 -1.55 -13.90 -37.38
C VAL A 610 -0.41 -13.06 -37.94
N MET A 611 0.34 -12.34 -37.11
CA MET A 611 1.49 -11.55 -37.54
C MET A 611 2.57 -12.41 -38.20
N LEU A 612 2.89 -13.57 -37.62
CA LEU A 612 3.86 -14.54 -38.16
C LEU A 612 3.38 -15.23 -39.45
N ALA A 613 2.06 -15.33 -39.66
CA ALA A 613 1.48 -15.91 -40.86
C ALA A 613 1.43 -14.92 -42.03
N VAL A 614 1.21 -13.64 -41.75
CA VAL A 614 1.05 -12.56 -42.74
C VAL A 614 2.40 -11.93 -43.12
N VAL A 615 3.26 -11.68 -42.14
CA VAL A 615 4.54 -10.99 -42.35
C VAL A 615 5.64 -12.01 -42.62
N PRO A 616 6.41 -11.89 -43.72
CA PRO A 616 7.55 -12.77 -43.96
C PRO A 616 8.56 -12.71 -42.80
N PHE A 617 8.99 -13.87 -42.32
CA PHE A 617 9.78 -14.01 -41.09
C PHE A 617 11.05 -13.13 -41.07
N LYS A 618 11.69 -12.92 -42.23
CA LYS A 618 12.85 -12.03 -42.35
C LYS A 618 12.60 -10.59 -41.89
N PHE A 619 11.42 -10.02 -42.16
CA PHE A 619 11.09 -8.67 -41.71
C PHE A 619 10.89 -8.61 -40.20
N ILE A 620 10.38 -9.69 -39.59
CA ILE A 620 10.26 -9.82 -38.14
C ILE A 620 11.64 -9.89 -37.49
N VAL A 621 12.57 -10.68 -38.06
CA VAL A 621 13.96 -10.76 -37.57
C VAL A 621 14.69 -9.42 -37.74
N MET A 622 14.52 -8.74 -38.87
CA MET A 622 15.10 -7.40 -39.09
C MET A 622 14.52 -6.36 -38.10
N ALA A 623 13.22 -6.41 -37.81
CA ALA A 623 12.60 -5.54 -36.82
C ALA A 623 13.07 -5.86 -35.39
N LEU A 624 13.15 -7.14 -35.03
CA LEU A 624 13.59 -7.57 -33.70
C LEU A 624 15.05 -7.18 -33.43
N THR A 625 15.93 -7.39 -34.41
CA THR A 625 17.33 -6.95 -34.32
C THR A 625 17.43 -5.44 -34.14
N LEU A 626 16.67 -4.66 -34.93
CA LEU A 626 16.61 -3.21 -34.76
C LEU A 626 16.11 -2.81 -33.36
N CYS A 627 15.05 -3.45 -32.85
CA CYS A 627 14.53 -3.19 -31.50
C CYS A 627 15.55 -3.47 -30.40
N ILE A 628 16.29 -4.59 -30.47
CA ILE A 628 17.33 -4.95 -29.49
C ILE A 628 18.46 -3.91 -29.49
N PHE A 629 18.91 -3.47 -30.68
CA PHE A 629 19.93 -2.44 -30.80
C PHE A 629 19.45 -1.06 -30.33
N VAL A 630 18.17 -0.71 -30.55
CA VAL A 630 17.58 0.52 -30.03
C VAL A 630 17.45 0.46 -28.51
N GLN A 631 17.00 -0.66 -27.93
CA GLN A 631 16.86 -0.85 -26.49
C GLN A 631 18.20 -0.79 -25.73
N THR A 632 19.27 -1.32 -26.32
CA THR A 632 20.61 -1.28 -25.72
C THR A 632 21.28 0.10 -25.82
N SER A 633 20.75 1.00 -26.65
CA SER A 633 21.23 2.37 -26.77
C SER A 633 20.77 3.25 -25.60
N LYS A 634 21.43 4.41 -25.40
CA LYS A 634 21.01 5.42 -24.39
C LYS A 634 19.57 5.92 -24.60
N ILE A 635 19.11 5.95 -25.86
CA ILE A 635 17.73 6.32 -26.23
C ILE A 635 16.73 5.24 -25.80
N GLY A 636 17.11 3.96 -25.91
CA GLY A 636 16.31 2.83 -25.45
C GLY A 636 16.04 2.85 -23.95
N LYS A 637 17.07 3.19 -23.15
CA LYS A 637 16.93 3.37 -21.69
C LYS A 637 16.04 4.56 -21.32
N TYR A 638 16.02 5.62 -22.13
CA TYR A 638 15.14 6.78 -21.93
C TYR A 638 13.69 6.49 -22.35
N MET A 639 13.49 5.61 -23.33
CA MET A 639 12.17 5.15 -23.78
C MET A 639 11.62 3.95 -22.98
N GLU A 640 12.36 3.47 -21.97
CA GLU A 640 11.87 2.40 -21.11
C GLU A 640 10.66 2.90 -20.32
N ASN A 641 9.48 2.41 -20.70
CA ASN A 641 8.24 2.90 -20.15
C ASN A 641 8.00 2.21 -18.81
N GLU A 642 8.31 2.90 -17.70
CA GLU A 642 8.06 2.42 -16.33
C GLU A 642 6.64 1.88 -16.17
N LYS A 643 5.65 2.49 -16.84
CA LYS A 643 4.26 2.00 -16.83
C LYS A 643 4.16 0.58 -17.39
N VAL A 644 4.84 0.27 -18.50
CA VAL A 644 4.79 -1.07 -19.12
C VAL A 644 5.45 -2.11 -18.23
N ASN A 645 6.62 -1.80 -17.66
CA ASN A 645 7.30 -2.71 -16.73
C ASN A 645 6.44 -2.99 -15.48
N ARG A 646 5.81 -1.95 -14.93
CA ARG A 646 4.87 -2.08 -13.81
C ARG A 646 3.68 -2.98 -14.18
N ARG A 647 3.05 -2.78 -15.34
CA ARG A 647 1.92 -3.61 -15.80
C ARG A 647 2.29 -5.08 -15.99
N ILE A 648 3.47 -5.35 -16.55
CA ILE A 648 3.97 -6.71 -16.72
C ILE A 648 4.20 -7.37 -15.35
N LYS A 649 4.76 -6.62 -14.39
CA LYS A 649 4.98 -7.09 -13.02
C LYS A 649 3.65 -7.36 -12.31
N GLU A 650 2.70 -6.43 -12.35
CA GLU A 650 1.35 -6.57 -11.78
C GLU A 650 0.64 -7.82 -12.35
N TRP A 651 0.67 -7.99 -13.67
CA TRP A 651 0.11 -9.16 -14.35
C TRP A 651 0.81 -10.47 -13.97
N TRP A 652 2.13 -10.45 -13.79
CA TRP A 652 2.88 -11.64 -13.39
C TRP A 652 2.55 -12.06 -11.95
N ASP A 653 2.42 -11.07 -11.06
CA ASP A 653 2.14 -11.29 -9.64
C ASP A 653 0.71 -11.76 -9.40
N SER A 654 -0.25 -11.42 -10.26
CA SER A 654 -1.66 -11.85 -10.14
C SER A 654 -1.92 -13.31 -10.50
N ILE A 655 -0.96 -14.03 -11.11
CA ILE A 655 -1.16 -15.42 -11.52
C ILE A 655 -1.03 -16.36 -10.30
N PRO A 656 -2.09 -17.12 -9.94
CA PRO A 656 -2.02 -18.09 -8.85
C PRO A 656 -1.23 -19.34 -9.24
N VAL A 657 -0.60 -19.97 -8.25
CA VAL A 657 0.14 -21.22 -8.45
C VAL A 657 -0.81 -22.41 -8.33
N VAL A 658 -0.57 -23.46 -9.10
CA VAL A 658 -1.38 -24.69 -9.03
C VAL A 658 -1.00 -25.48 -7.77
N PRO A 659 -1.97 -25.93 -6.94
CA PRO A 659 -1.68 -26.71 -5.73
C PRO A 659 -1.05 -28.06 -6.10
N VAL A 660 -0.06 -28.46 -5.29
CA VAL A 660 0.69 -29.72 -5.44
C VAL A 660 0.38 -30.59 -4.23
N GLU A 661 -0.15 -31.80 -4.42
CA GLU A 661 -0.41 -32.73 -3.31
C GLU A 661 0.70 -33.78 -3.23
N PHE A 662 1.31 -33.87 -2.05
CA PHE A 662 2.27 -34.91 -1.72
C PHE A 662 1.52 -36.13 -1.17
N VAL A 663 1.52 -37.25 -1.89
CA VAL A 663 0.88 -38.49 -1.43
C VAL A 663 1.95 -39.40 -0.84
N GLY A 664 1.90 -39.58 0.48
CA GLY A 664 2.71 -40.57 1.19
C GLY A 664 2.17 -41.98 0.94
N ILE A 665 3.06 -42.93 0.62
CA ILE A 665 2.69 -44.34 0.54
C ILE A 665 2.48 -44.83 1.98
N ILE A 666 1.22 -45.12 2.35
CA ILE A 666 0.94 -45.97 3.52
C ILE A 666 1.37 -47.38 3.11
N VAL A 667 2.46 -47.84 3.69
CA VAL A 667 2.85 -49.26 3.60
C VAL A 667 1.89 -50.01 4.52
N ASP A 668 0.87 -50.64 3.94
CA ASP A 668 0.04 -51.60 4.67
C ASP A 668 0.92 -52.73 5.22
N SER A 669 0.79 -52.97 6.52
CA SER A 669 1.57 -53.87 7.38
C SER A 669 1.56 -55.33 6.98
#